data_AF-A0A1Z9AGR5-F1
#
_entry.id   AF-A0A1Z9AGR5-F1
#
_cell.length_a   1.000
_cell.length_b   1.000
_cell.length_c   1.000
_cell.angle_alpha   90.00
_cell.angle_beta   90.00
_cell.angle_gamma   90.00
#
_symmetry.space_group_name_H-M   'P 1'
#
loop_
_entity.id
_entity.type
_entity.pdbx_description
1 polymer ?
#
loop_
_entity_poly.entity_id
_entity_poly.type
_entity_poly.pdbx_seq_one_letter_code
_entity_poly.pdbx_strand_id
1 'polypeptide(L)'
;MPSTELSVYPGFINEWNYDLYNNSFIRFTVTEESNIYAILSDLSVDLDLYLGKLNADGSPEQEDGEPIVLNSSTNGGTQDDILFAQLQPGNYYYAINNPLERILEFPESLNYSITIDAKTFDETTRLSNDPYLTDQWYLFNTGITNYGDTGIDGSQWISAPNADIEAPEAWKINTDASEIVIAIIDDGIDTSHPDLINNLWTNPREIRGNGVDDDGNGYIDDVHGWNFVDNSSNLVANAEADHGTHVAGIAGAQGNNGIGVSGVAWNTQLMSLDVFNGEKGVGIGADGNRADVNAIYYAVNNGAKVINMSLGGNEKLSPDEFINLFSDSAYTAAFQYAYDNDVFISLAAGNEDTQFKDRNLWKMIGNNDIYTSEPAIYSNIFGNIASVGSSQAENRKSSYSNYGQSISIFAPGGDGGQVIVDQDEFGKPTYASTPDTLILSTVPIGSGSVDSDYGYKGGTSMAAPVIAGMAALIRAEDSSITAPETLAILRAGANINPYLIPYGDQGLQANLFSSLEIARSWTGTGDLTQINQSNETPVINLSSLTAAQSITGQASFKTDVDGNDAAFSSSGEDLITGFYKTVDQYGAVLDATGNRVLPGESGYAEIAISSNNLTEGLSNISTSASNNVNNDFTLSGSEYLAPYVIFDGEIWFAFQEANSDQVDHFQLLSANTFGFERMVDGDDQNFDDLIISFKSESII
;
A
#
# COMPACT_ATOMS: atom_id res chain seq x y z
N MET A 1 -29.06 -17.07 27.54
CA MET A 1 -29.34 -16.98 26.10
C MET A 1 -28.10 -16.38 25.48
N PRO A 2 -27.55 -16.94 24.41
CA PRO A 2 -26.48 -16.27 23.67
C PRO A 2 -27.04 -14.95 23.12
N SER A 3 -26.23 -13.91 23.11
CA SER A 3 -26.58 -12.59 22.58
C SER A 3 -26.30 -12.60 21.07
N THR A 4 -27.32 -12.84 20.26
CA THR A 4 -27.28 -12.56 18.83
C THR A 4 -27.73 -11.13 18.59
N GLU A 5 -26.87 -10.29 18.03
CA GLU A 5 -27.22 -8.94 17.61
C GLU A 5 -27.46 -8.92 16.10
N LEU A 6 -28.67 -8.50 15.72
CA LEU A 6 -29.07 -8.27 14.35
C LEU A 6 -29.23 -6.77 14.14
N SER A 7 -28.42 -6.21 13.24
CA SER A 7 -28.57 -4.84 12.78
C SER A 7 -29.02 -4.82 11.33
N VAL A 8 -30.24 -4.34 11.10
CA VAL A 8 -30.86 -4.23 9.76
C VAL A 8 -31.29 -2.79 9.56
N TYR A 9 -30.68 -2.11 8.60
CA TYR A 9 -31.04 -0.75 8.21
C TYR A 9 -32.12 -0.77 7.10
N PRO A 10 -33.03 0.22 7.06
CA PRO A 10 -34.46 -0.05 6.83
C PRO A 10 -34.85 -0.34 5.38
N GLY A 11 -35.81 -1.28 5.20
CA GLY A 11 -36.62 -1.44 3.97
C GLY A 11 -36.94 -2.87 3.54
N PHE A 12 -36.15 -3.87 3.94
CA PHE A 12 -36.02 -5.12 3.17
C PHE A 12 -36.48 -6.42 3.88
N ILE A 13 -36.77 -6.38 5.18
CA ILE A 13 -37.08 -7.61 5.96
C ILE A 13 -38.54 -7.63 6.39
N ASN A 14 -39.26 -8.66 5.95
CA ASN A 14 -40.66 -8.88 6.32
C ASN A 14 -40.85 -9.99 7.36
N GLU A 15 -39.96 -10.99 7.48
CA GLU A 15 -40.11 -12.08 8.47
C GLU A 15 -38.76 -12.67 8.92
N TRP A 16 -38.61 -12.85 10.24
CA TRP A 16 -37.55 -13.63 10.90
C TRP A 16 -38.12 -14.96 11.37
N ASN A 17 -37.54 -16.08 10.96
CA ASN A 17 -37.91 -17.40 11.47
C ASN A 17 -36.68 -18.15 11.98
N TYR A 18 -36.69 -18.45 13.27
CA TYR A 18 -35.67 -19.26 13.94
C TYR A 18 -36.14 -20.71 13.98
N ASP A 19 -35.41 -21.63 13.37
CA ASP A 19 -35.60 -23.08 13.57
C ASP A 19 -34.36 -23.65 14.26
N LEU A 20 -34.53 -24.02 15.53
CA LEU A 20 -33.49 -24.53 16.44
C LEU A 20 -32.90 -25.89 16.03
N TYR A 21 -33.35 -26.46 14.92
CA TYR A 21 -33.01 -27.82 14.53
C TYR A 21 -32.34 -27.96 13.15
N ASN A 22 -32.30 -26.95 12.25
CA ASN A 22 -31.80 -27.11 10.87
C ASN A 22 -31.34 -25.78 10.17
N ASN A 23 -30.36 -25.05 10.70
CA ASN A 23 -29.79 -23.81 10.11
C ASN A 23 -30.66 -22.55 10.30
N SER A 24 -29.99 -21.42 10.58
CA SER A 24 -30.65 -20.12 10.76
C SER A 24 -30.84 -19.45 9.41
N PHE A 25 -32.08 -19.07 9.07
CA PHE A 25 -32.41 -18.40 7.81
C PHE A 25 -32.92 -16.98 8.01
N ILE A 26 -32.35 -16.01 7.28
CA ILE A 26 -32.82 -14.64 7.22
C ILE A 26 -33.43 -14.42 5.85
N ARG A 27 -34.75 -14.25 5.78
CA ARG A 27 -35.47 -14.06 4.51
C ARG A 27 -35.67 -12.57 4.24
N PHE A 28 -35.52 -12.18 2.99
CA PHE A 28 -35.71 -10.80 2.56
C PHE A 28 -36.24 -10.73 1.14
N THR A 29 -36.83 -9.58 0.80
CA THR A 29 -37.36 -9.31 -0.54
C THR A 29 -36.64 -8.11 -1.12
N VAL A 30 -36.15 -8.28 -2.34
CA VAL A 30 -35.53 -7.23 -3.15
C VAL A 30 -36.60 -6.73 -4.12
N THR A 31 -36.90 -5.44 -4.10
CA THR A 31 -38.03 -4.87 -4.88
C THR A 31 -37.60 -4.19 -6.18
N GLU A 32 -36.33 -3.82 -6.26
CA GLU A 32 -35.63 -3.25 -7.41
C GLU A 32 -34.22 -3.83 -7.42
N GLU A 33 -33.48 -3.75 -8.54
CA GLU A 33 -32.09 -4.21 -8.55
C GLU A 33 -31.30 -3.51 -7.44
N SER A 34 -30.57 -4.26 -6.61
CA SER A 34 -29.89 -3.72 -5.43
C SER A 34 -28.57 -4.43 -5.17
N ASN A 35 -27.57 -3.66 -4.79
CA ASN A 35 -26.32 -4.18 -4.24
C ASN A 35 -26.53 -4.47 -2.76
N ILE A 36 -26.24 -5.69 -2.34
CA ILE A 36 -26.42 -6.11 -0.97
C ILE A 36 -25.09 -6.62 -0.45
N TYR A 37 -24.66 -6.03 0.65
CA TYR A 37 -23.50 -6.44 1.40
C TYR A 37 -23.96 -7.08 2.71
N ALA A 38 -23.41 -8.23 3.04
CA ALA A 38 -23.68 -8.90 4.30
C ALA A 38 -22.37 -9.25 5.00
N ILE A 39 -22.31 -8.97 6.30
CA ILE A 39 -21.18 -9.28 7.17
C ILE A 39 -21.69 -10.15 8.30
N LEU A 40 -21.11 -11.32 8.46
CA LEU A 40 -21.25 -12.19 9.62
C LEU A 40 -19.96 -12.08 10.44
N SER A 41 -20.05 -11.53 11.65
CA SER A 41 -18.89 -11.18 12.49
C SER A 41 -19.06 -11.64 13.93
N ASP A 42 -18.09 -11.32 14.79
CA ASP A 42 -18.08 -11.68 16.22
C ASP A 42 -18.25 -13.19 16.47
N LEU A 43 -17.73 -13.99 15.54
CA LEU A 43 -17.86 -15.43 15.54
C LEU A 43 -17.18 -16.06 16.75
N SER A 44 -17.94 -16.79 17.56
CA SER A 44 -17.39 -17.63 18.64
C SER A 44 -16.94 -19.01 18.19
N VAL A 45 -17.37 -19.42 16.99
CA VAL A 45 -17.05 -20.68 16.31
C VAL A 45 -17.10 -20.47 14.79
N ASP A 46 -16.57 -21.45 14.07
CA ASP A 46 -16.60 -21.53 12.61
C ASP A 46 -18.04 -21.61 12.09
N LEU A 47 -18.48 -20.55 11.41
CA LEU A 47 -19.80 -20.43 10.79
C LEU A 47 -19.62 -19.81 9.41
N ASP A 48 -20.34 -20.34 8.42
CA ASP A 48 -20.35 -19.86 7.05
C ASP A 48 -21.64 -19.09 6.76
N LEU A 49 -21.59 -18.18 5.79
CA LEU A 49 -22.72 -17.40 5.30
C LEU A 49 -23.06 -17.79 3.85
N TYR A 50 -24.30 -18.24 3.61
CA TYR A 50 -24.79 -18.60 2.28
C TYR A 50 -25.96 -17.70 1.88
N LEU A 51 -25.99 -17.24 0.63
CA LEU A 51 -27.10 -16.54 0.01
C LEU A 51 -27.81 -17.45 -0.98
N GLY A 52 -29.12 -17.59 -0.86
CA GLY A 52 -29.94 -18.39 -1.75
C GLY A 52 -31.22 -17.69 -2.19
N LYS A 53 -31.92 -18.29 -3.15
CA LYS A 53 -33.16 -17.76 -3.71
C LYS A 53 -34.38 -18.52 -3.18
N LEU A 54 -35.51 -17.84 -3.06
CA LEU A 54 -36.78 -18.42 -2.65
C LEU A 54 -37.78 -18.49 -3.82
N ASN A 55 -38.52 -19.60 -3.87
CA ASN A 55 -39.74 -19.73 -4.66
C ASN A 55 -40.84 -18.81 -4.12
N ALA A 56 -41.89 -18.61 -4.92
CA ALA A 56 -43.05 -17.81 -4.53
C ALA A 56 -43.81 -18.35 -3.28
N ASP A 57 -43.63 -19.63 -2.95
CA ASP A 57 -44.19 -20.27 -1.76
C ASP A 57 -43.29 -20.17 -0.51
N GLY A 58 -42.13 -19.51 -0.63
CA GLY A 58 -41.16 -19.31 0.44
C GLY A 58 -40.26 -20.51 0.73
N SER A 59 -40.28 -21.54 -0.12
CA SER A 59 -39.28 -22.62 -0.10
C SER A 59 -38.00 -22.21 -0.85
N PRO A 60 -36.81 -22.71 -0.47
CA PRO A 60 -35.60 -22.53 -1.27
C PRO A 60 -35.80 -23.03 -2.70
N GLU A 61 -35.33 -22.27 -3.69
CA GLU A 61 -35.18 -22.76 -5.07
C GLU A 61 -34.16 -23.90 -5.06
N GLN A 62 -34.41 -24.98 -5.81
CA GLN A 62 -33.58 -26.19 -5.79
C GLN A 62 -33.15 -26.62 -7.18
N GLU A 63 -31.92 -27.12 -7.29
CA GLU A 63 -31.39 -27.81 -8.46
C GLU A 63 -30.89 -29.20 -8.03
N ASP A 64 -31.29 -30.25 -8.75
CA ASP A 64 -31.01 -31.66 -8.41
C ASP A 64 -31.37 -32.10 -6.97
N GLY A 65 -32.31 -31.39 -6.34
CA GLY A 65 -32.82 -31.68 -4.99
C GLY A 65 -32.08 -30.96 -3.86
N GLU A 66 -31.06 -30.15 -4.18
CA GLU A 66 -30.32 -29.33 -3.24
C GLU A 66 -30.68 -27.85 -3.40
N PRO A 67 -30.66 -27.03 -2.33
CA PRO A 67 -30.90 -25.60 -2.43
C PRO A 67 -29.87 -24.90 -3.34
N ILE A 68 -30.35 -24.01 -4.21
CA ILE A 68 -29.48 -23.18 -5.04
C ILE A 68 -28.80 -22.13 -4.16
N VAL A 69 -27.49 -22.24 -4.03
CA VAL A 69 -26.62 -21.22 -3.45
C VAL A 69 -26.24 -20.24 -4.56
N LEU A 70 -26.69 -18.99 -4.41
CA LEU A 70 -26.34 -17.91 -5.32
C LEU A 70 -24.95 -17.36 -5.01
N ASN A 71 -24.60 -17.31 -3.73
CA ASN A 71 -23.29 -16.87 -3.26
C ASN A 71 -23.01 -17.41 -1.85
N SER A 72 -21.75 -17.47 -1.42
CA SER A 72 -21.37 -17.89 -0.07
C SER A 72 -20.02 -17.30 0.36
N SER A 73 -19.83 -17.12 1.66
CA SER A 73 -18.55 -16.90 2.34
C SER A 73 -18.36 -18.04 3.35
N THR A 74 -17.19 -18.66 3.35
CA THR A 74 -16.86 -19.88 4.12
C THR A 74 -15.54 -19.73 4.89
N ASN A 75 -15.27 -18.52 5.41
CA ASN A 75 -14.02 -18.19 6.07
C ASN A 75 -13.80 -19.03 7.32
N GLY A 76 -12.72 -19.81 7.32
CA GLY A 76 -12.44 -20.72 8.44
C GLY A 76 -12.14 -19.99 9.75
N GLY A 77 -12.68 -20.53 10.85
CA GLY A 77 -12.32 -20.21 12.22
C GLY A 77 -13.27 -19.22 12.89
N THR A 78 -12.79 -18.03 13.24
CA THR A 78 -13.61 -16.96 13.85
C THR A 78 -13.42 -15.65 13.12
N GLN A 79 -13.06 -15.73 11.83
CA GLN A 79 -12.88 -14.58 10.95
C GLN A 79 -14.23 -14.12 10.43
N ASP A 80 -14.38 -12.85 10.12
CA ASP A 80 -15.63 -12.35 9.57
C ASP A 80 -15.90 -12.96 8.17
N ASP A 81 -17.15 -13.32 7.92
CA ASP A 81 -17.66 -13.76 6.62
C ASP A 81 -18.35 -12.60 5.94
N ILE A 82 -17.89 -12.28 4.74
CA ILE A 82 -18.36 -11.14 3.97
C ILE A 82 -18.92 -11.63 2.64
N LEU A 83 -20.13 -11.19 2.32
CA LEU A 83 -20.81 -11.60 1.10
C LEU A 83 -21.42 -10.39 0.41
N PHE A 84 -20.96 -10.12 -0.81
CA PHE A 84 -21.57 -9.15 -1.72
C PHE A 84 -22.45 -9.85 -2.76
N ALA A 85 -23.62 -9.28 -3.08
CA ALA A 85 -24.41 -9.75 -4.21
C ALA A 85 -25.19 -8.61 -4.85
N GLN A 86 -25.17 -8.56 -6.18
CA GLN A 86 -26.13 -7.76 -6.94
C GLN A 86 -27.37 -8.61 -7.21
N LEU A 87 -28.51 -8.22 -6.61
CA LEU A 87 -29.74 -9.00 -6.68
C LEU A 87 -30.81 -8.29 -7.49
N GLN A 88 -31.46 -9.05 -8.37
CA GLN A 88 -32.64 -8.64 -9.11
C GLN A 88 -33.88 -8.63 -8.19
N PRO A 89 -35.00 -8.01 -8.60
CA PRO A 89 -36.25 -8.09 -7.84
C PRO A 89 -36.67 -9.54 -7.61
N GLY A 90 -36.84 -9.94 -6.35
CA GLY A 90 -37.06 -11.33 -5.97
C GLY A 90 -37.09 -11.56 -4.47
N ASN A 91 -37.26 -12.83 -4.09
CA ASN A 91 -37.22 -13.27 -2.69
C ASN A 91 -35.97 -14.10 -2.47
N TYR A 92 -35.26 -13.83 -1.38
CA TYR A 92 -33.95 -14.38 -1.09
C TYR A 92 -33.84 -14.76 0.38
N TYR A 93 -32.79 -15.50 0.71
CA TYR A 93 -32.44 -15.80 2.08
C TYR A 93 -30.93 -15.83 2.30
N TYR A 94 -30.48 -15.40 3.48
CA TYR A 94 -29.18 -15.81 4.02
C TYR A 94 -29.36 -17.03 4.91
N ALA A 95 -28.47 -18.01 4.82
CA ALA A 95 -28.36 -19.13 5.72
C ALA A 95 -27.00 -19.09 6.42
N ILE A 96 -27.00 -19.30 7.74
CA ILE A 96 -25.78 -19.43 8.53
C ILE A 96 -25.64 -20.89 8.90
N ASN A 97 -24.53 -21.51 8.50
CA ASN A 97 -24.27 -22.94 8.74
C ASN A 97 -22.90 -23.16 9.38
N ASN A 98 -22.69 -24.29 10.04
CA ASN A 98 -21.35 -24.72 10.44
C ASN A 98 -20.76 -25.61 9.33
N PRO A 99 -19.53 -25.37 8.86
CA PRO A 99 -18.91 -26.18 7.79
C PRO A 99 -18.78 -27.67 8.16
N LEU A 100 -18.80 -28.01 9.46
CA LEU A 100 -18.68 -29.36 10.01
C LEU A 100 -20.04 -30.04 10.30
N GLU A 101 -21.05 -29.90 9.44
CA GLU A 101 -22.32 -30.65 9.57
C GLU A 101 -22.15 -32.18 9.36
N ARG A 102 -21.57 -32.84 10.38
CA ARG A 102 -21.88 -34.20 10.84
C ARG A 102 -21.77 -34.37 12.37
N ILE A 103 -21.62 -33.30 13.17
CA ILE A 103 -21.68 -33.41 14.63
C ILE A 103 -22.80 -32.53 15.19
N LEU A 104 -23.81 -33.22 15.72
CA LEU A 104 -25.09 -32.77 16.28
C LEU A 104 -25.01 -31.95 17.58
N GLU A 105 -23.91 -31.28 17.89
CA GLU A 105 -23.76 -30.56 19.16
C GLU A 105 -23.17 -29.16 18.92
N PHE A 106 -24.04 -28.18 18.69
CA PHE A 106 -23.69 -26.77 18.88
C PHE A 106 -23.19 -26.57 20.32
N PRO A 107 -22.08 -25.86 20.56
CA PRO A 107 -21.64 -25.53 21.91
C PRO A 107 -22.72 -24.75 22.66
N GLU A 108 -22.74 -24.85 24.00
CA GLU A 108 -23.79 -24.28 24.86
C GLU A 108 -23.98 -22.75 24.73
N SER A 109 -23.06 -22.05 24.07
CA SER A 109 -23.17 -20.63 23.69
C SER A 109 -22.61 -20.37 22.30
N LEU A 110 -23.46 -19.88 21.39
CA LEU A 110 -23.12 -19.45 20.04
C LEU A 110 -23.34 -17.93 19.94
N ASN A 111 -22.27 -17.16 19.85
CA ASN A 111 -22.29 -15.72 19.62
C ASN A 111 -21.80 -15.42 18.20
N TYR A 112 -22.56 -14.57 17.50
CA TYR A 112 -22.21 -13.94 16.23
C TYR A 112 -23.12 -12.71 16.02
N SER A 113 -22.69 -11.80 15.17
CA SER A 113 -23.43 -10.64 14.69
C SER A 113 -23.65 -10.77 13.19
N ILE A 114 -24.82 -10.37 12.68
CA ILE A 114 -25.03 -10.27 11.24
C ILE A 114 -25.56 -8.89 10.88
N THR A 115 -24.88 -8.27 9.92
CA THR A 115 -25.24 -7.00 9.33
C THR A 115 -25.59 -7.22 7.88
N ILE A 116 -26.76 -6.77 7.46
CA ILE A 116 -27.15 -6.73 6.04
C ILE A 116 -27.34 -5.27 5.68
N ASP A 117 -26.53 -4.81 4.74
CA ASP A 117 -26.43 -3.42 4.34
C ASP A 117 -26.50 -3.29 2.82
N ALA A 118 -27.55 -2.64 2.34
CA ALA A 118 -27.63 -2.18 0.96
C ALA A 118 -27.50 -0.65 0.90
N LYS A 119 -28.11 0.04 1.87
CA LYS A 119 -28.29 1.48 1.82
C LYS A 119 -27.01 2.23 2.17
N THR A 120 -26.33 1.87 3.25
CA THR A 120 -25.06 2.52 3.60
C THR A 120 -24.04 2.20 2.53
N PHE A 121 -24.00 0.93 2.07
CA PHE A 121 -23.13 0.52 0.98
C PHE A 121 -23.33 1.39 -0.28
N ASP A 122 -24.57 1.57 -0.74
CA ASP A 122 -24.86 2.47 -1.87
C ASP A 122 -24.56 3.96 -1.58
N GLU A 123 -24.71 4.40 -0.32
CA GLU A 123 -24.39 5.76 0.10
C GLU A 123 -22.86 6.00 0.15
N THR A 124 -22.06 5.03 0.56
CA THR A 124 -20.61 5.15 0.81
C THR A 124 -19.72 4.66 -0.32
N THR A 125 -20.25 3.84 -1.23
CA THR A 125 -19.48 3.30 -2.36
C THR A 125 -19.98 3.84 -3.70
N ARG A 126 -19.17 3.60 -4.74
CA ARG A 126 -19.52 3.75 -6.14
C ARG A 126 -18.90 2.59 -6.90
N LEU A 127 -19.73 1.72 -7.48
CA LEU A 127 -19.25 0.64 -8.34
C LEU A 127 -19.17 1.09 -9.79
N SER A 128 -18.22 0.52 -10.52
CA SER A 128 -18.27 0.53 -11.98
C SER A 128 -19.35 -0.44 -12.48
N ASN A 129 -19.95 -0.13 -13.62
CA ASN A 129 -20.84 -1.04 -14.34
C ASN A 129 -20.11 -1.96 -15.33
N ASP A 130 -18.76 -1.98 -15.29
CA ASP A 130 -17.95 -2.80 -16.18
C ASP A 130 -18.10 -4.30 -15.82
N PRO A 131 -18.34 -5.19 -16.79
CA PRO A 131 -18.73 -6.59 -16.54
C PRO A 131 -17.75 -7.41 -15.70
N TYR A 132 -16.46 -7.09 -15.72
CA TYR A 132 -15.43 -7.85 -15.01
C TYR A 132 -14.98 -7.24 -13.68
N LEU A 133 -15.65 -6.19 -13.17
CA LEU A 133 -15.27 -5.57 -11.89
C LEU A 133 -15.20 -6.58 -10.74
N THR A 134 -16.13 -7.53 -10.68
CA THR A 134 -16.17 -8.55 -9.61
C THR A 134 -15.04 -9.57 -9.69
N ASP A 135 -14.38 -9.68 -10.85
CA ASP A 135 -13.20 -10.52 -11.07
C ASP A 135 -11.90 -9.75 -10.77
N GLN A 136 -11.99 -8.43 -10.54
CA GLN A 136 -10.87 -7.57 -10.15
C GLN A 136 -10.79 -7.43 -8.62
N TRP A 137 -10.49 -8.54 -7.94
CA TRP A 137 -10.41 -8.59 -6.47
C TRP A 137 -9.56 -7.47 -5.87
N TYR A 138 -8.50 -7.04 -6.57
CA TYR A 138 -7.61 -5.99 -6.11
C TYR A 138 -8.24 -4.61 -6.00
N LEU A 139 -9.33 -4.35 -6.74
CA LEU A 139 -10.13 -3.13 -6.65
C LEU A 139 -11.28 -3.33 -5.68
N PHE A 140 -11.99 -4.45 -5.84
CA PHE A 140 -13.17 -4.79 -5.07
C PHE A 140 -13.17 -6.28 -4.74
N ASN A 141 -12.74 -6.59 -3.52
CA ASN A 141 -12.71 -7.96 -3.04
C ASN A 141 -14.03 -8.32 -2.38
N THR A 142 -14.80 -9.15 -3.07
CA THR A 142 -16.13 -9.57 -2.61
C THR A 142 -16.09 -10.80 -1.69
N GLY A 143 -14.91 -11.39 -1.46
CA GLY A 143 -14.76 -12.68 -0.78
C GLY A 143 -15.15 -13.89 -1.64
N ILE A 144 -15.56 -13.67 -2.90
CA ILE A 144 -16.19 -14.68 -3.78
C ILE A 144 -15.18 -15.47 -4.62
N THR A 145 -13.88 -15.17 -4.59
CA THR A 145 -12.89 -15.98 -5.34
C THR A 145 -12.82 -17.40 -4.76
N ASN A 146 -13.73 -18.24 -5.24
CA ASN A 146 -13.85 -19.65 -4.95
C ASN A 146 -12.73 -20.36 -5.70
N TYR A 147 -11.81 -20.94 -4.94
CA TYR A 147 -10.72 -21.75 -5.47
C TYR A 147 -11.36 -23.02 -6.01
N GLY A 148 -11.47 -23.11 -7.33
CA GLY A 148 -12.23 -24.14 -8.05
C GLY A 148 -11.81 -25.60 -7.84
N ASP A 149 -10.90 -25.91 -6.92
CA ASP A 149 -10.63 -27.27 -6.45
C ASP A 149 -10.31 -27.25 -4.94
N THR A 150 -11.09 -28.01 -4.16
CA THR A 150 -10.74 -28.34 -2.78
C THR A 150 -9.39 -29.05 -2.79
N GLY A 151 -8.39 -28.56 -2.04
CA GLY A 151 -7.15 -29.30 -1.83
C GLY A 151 -7.43 -30.72 -1.29
N ILE A 152 -6.46 -31.64 -1.41
CA ILE A 152 -6.60 -33.03 -0.93
C ILE A 152 -6.95 -33.12 0.58
N ASP A 153 -6.69 -32.07 1.35
CA ASP A 153 -7.04 -31.94 2.77
C ASP A 153 -8.41 -31.29 3.05
N GLY A 154 -9.14 -30.90 2.01
CA GLY A 154 -10.41 -30.17 2.12
C GLY A 154 -10.25 -28.69 2.45
N SER A 155 -9.03 -28.14 2.44
CA SER A 155 -8.82 -26.70 2.62
C SER A 155 -9.33 -25.94 1.39
N GLN A 156 -10.26 -25.01 1.63
CA GLN A 156 -10.57 -23.92 0.72
C GLN A 156 -9.61 -22.79 1.07
N TRP A 157 -8.83 -22.36 0.09
CA TRP A 157 -8.17 -21.06 0.17
C TRP A 157 -9.28 -20.03 -0.07
N ILE A 158 -9.23 -18.87 0.59
CA ILE A 158 -10.25 -17.83 0.43
C ILE A 158 -9.51 -16.51 0.40
N SER A 159 -9.94 -15.59 -0.46
CA SER A 159 -9.39 -14.25 -0.43
C SER A 159 -9.77 -13.58 0.89
N ALA A 160 -8.78 -13.00 1.56
CA ALA A 160 -9.01 -12.42 2.87
C ALA A 160 -9.83 -11.13 2.73
N PRO A 161 -10.82 -10.87 3.62
CA PRO A 161 -11.49 -9.58 3.70
C PRO A 161 -10.51 -8.40 3.70
N ASN A 162 -10.83 -7.33 2.97
CA ASN A 162 -10.00 -6.13 2.80
C ASN A 162 -8.59 -6.38 2.25
N ALA A 163 -8.37 -7.50 1.56
CA ALA A 163 -7.19 -7.69 0.71
C ALA A 163 -7.37 -6.97 -0.64
N ASP A 164 -7.74 -5.70 -0.62
CA ASP A 164 -7.89 -4.84 -1.80
C ASP A 164 -7.42 -3.42 -1.46
N ILE A 165 -7.70 -2.45 -2.34
CA ILE A 165 -7.38 -1.04 -2.11
C ILE A 165 -8.59 -0.20 -1.69
N GLU A 166 -9.74 -0.80 -1.37
CA GLU A 166 -10.99 -0.08 -1.08
C GLU A 166 -11.40 0.88 -2.22
N ALA A 167 -11.34 0.40 -3.47
CA ALA A 167 -11.57 1.26 -4.63
C ALA A 167 -13.02 1.77 -4.74
N PRO A 168 -14.09 0.96 -4.50
CA PRO A 168 -15.46 1.46 -4.55
C PRO A 168 -15.75 2.61 -3.56
N GLU A 169 -15.20 2.55 -2.36
CA GLU A 169 -15.27 3.61 -1.36
C GLU A 169 -14.54 4.86 -1.87
N ALA A 170 -13.33 4.69 -2.38
CA ALA A 170 -12.54 5.77 -2.97
C ALA A 170 -13.21 6.41 -4.20
N TRP A 171 -13.89 5.64 -5.04
CA TRP A 171 -14.57 6.16 -6.23
C TRP A 171 -15.80 7.00 -5.89
N LYS A 172 -16.28 6.94 -4.64
CA LYS A 172 -17.25 7.92 -4.12
C LYS A 172 -16.61 9.28 -3.84
N ILE A 173 -15.32 9.29 -3.53
CA ILE A 173 -14.52 10.50 -3.38
C ILE A 173 -14.18 11.06 -4.76
N ASN A 174 -13.43 10.30 -5.56
CA ASN A 174 -12.93 10.73 -6.85
C ASN A 174 -12.63 9.53 -7.77
N THR A 175 -12.97 9.68 -9.04
CA THR A 175 -12.70 8.72 -10.13
C THR A 175 -11.94 9.34 -11.29
N ASP A 176 -11.77 10.67 -11.28
CA ASP A 176 -11.38 11.48 -12.42
C ASP A 176 -10.00 12.08 -12.20
N ALA A 177 -9.03 11.54 -12.93
CA ALA A 177 -7.67 12.06 -13.07
C ALA A 177 -7.39 12.47 -14.52
N SER A 178 -8.41 12.95 -15.25
CA SER A 178 -8.31 13.30 -16.69
C SER A 178 -7.26 14.38 -16.98
N GLU A 179 -6.92 15.22 -16.02
CA GLU A 179 -5.85 16.23 -16.14
C GLU A 179 -4.44 15.67 -15.85
N ILE A 180 -4.35 14.43 -15.37
CA ILE A 180 -3.10 13.78 -14.98
C ILE A 180 -2.63 12.83 -16.07
N VAL A 181 -1.42 13.08 -16.56
CA VAL A 181 -0.73 12.19 -17.51
C VAL A 181 0.08 11.15 -16.74
N ILE A 182 -0.24 9.88 -16.98
CA ILE A 182 0.47 8.70 -16.48
C ILE A 182 1.30 8.15 -17.63
N ALA A 183 2.62 8.22 -17.55
CA ALA A 183 3.50 7.57 -18.50
C ALA A 183 3.73 6.10 -18.12
N ILE A 184 3.40 5.19 -19.02
CA ILE A 184 3.63 3.76 -18.90
C ILE A 184 4.90 3.44 -19.69
N ILE A 185 6.02 3.27 -18.97
CA ILE A 185 7.30 2.86 -19.55
C ILE A 185 7.34 1.33 -19.52
N ASP A 186 7.05 0.70 -20.67
CA ASP A 186 6.83 -0.75 -20.79
C ASP A 186 7.04 -1.24 -22.25
N ASP A 187 6.36 -2.29 -22.72
CA ASP A 187 6.50 -2.87 -24.07
C ASP A 187 5.55 -2.28 -25.11
N GLY A 188 4.74 -1.28 -24.72
CA GLY A 188 3.76 -0.59 -25.56
C GLY A 188 2.31 -0.79 -25.09
N ILE A 189 1.41 0.05 -25.59
CA ILE A 189 -0.03 -0.04 -25.32
C ILE A 189 -0.76 -0.27 -26.64
N ASP A 190 -1.70 -1.22 -26.67
CA ASP A 190 -2.65 -1.34 -27.78
C ASP A 190 -3.56 -0.11 -27.83
N THR A 191 -3.16 0.87 -28.65
CA THR A 191 -3.88 2.14 -28.82
C THR A 191 -5.27 2.00 -29.46
N SER A 192 -5.65 0.79 -29.88
CA SER A 192 -6.98 0.50 -30.42
C SER A 192 -7.91 -0.21 -29.43
N HIS A 193 -7.40 -0.59 -28.25
CA HIS A 193 -8.17 -1.30 -27.24
C HIS A 193 -9.40 -0.48 -26.81
N PRO A 194 -10.63 -1.03 -26.89
CA PRO A 194 -11.87 -0.28 -26.66
C PRO A 194 -11.95 0.34 -25.26
N ASP A 195 -11.33 -0.31 -24.28
CA ASP A 195 -11.32 0.10 -22.89
C ASP A 195 -10.21 1.11 -22.53
N LEU A 196 -9.22 1.32 -23.43
CA LEU A 196 -8.10 2.23 -23.20
C LEU A 196 -8.15 3.47 -24.08
N ILE A 197 -8.74 3.38 -25.28
CA ILE A 197 -8.65 4.40 -26.33
C ILE A 197 -9.09 5.80 -25.87
N ASN A 198 -10.05 5.89 -24.94
CA ASN A 198 -10.56 7.16 -24.42
C ASN A 198 -9.68 7.77 -23.33
N ASN A 199 -8.79 6.98 -22.74
CA ASN A 199 -7.82 7.41 -21.74
C ASN A 199 -6.41 7.53 -22.31
N LEU A 200 -6.18 7.35 -23.61
CA LEU A 200 -4.84 7.55 -24.19
C LEU A 200 -4.46 9.04 -24.18
N TRP A 201 -3.26 9.33 -23.70
CA TRP A 201 -2.65 10.63 -23.90
C TRP A 201 -2.50 10.90 -25.40
N THR A 202 -2.77 12.12 -25.81
CA THR A 202 -2.56 12.58 -27.18
C THR A 202 -1.63 13.78 -27.15
N ASN A 203 -0.47 13.71 -27.80
CA ASN A 203 0.45 14.83 -27.91
C ASN A 203 -0.29 16.02 -28.55
N PRO A 204 -0.62 17.10 -27.80
CA PRO A 204 -1.42 18.19 -28.34
C PRO A 204 -0.63 19.03 -29.37
N ARG A 205 0.67 18.74 -29.54
CA ARG A 205 1.58 19.47 -30.42
C ARG A 205 1.88 18.74 -31.74
N GLU A 206 1.34 17.53 -31.94
CA GLU A 206 1.53 16.74 -33.16
C GLU A 206 0.31 16.72 -34.09
N ILE A 207 0.56 16.66 -35.41
CA ILE A 207 -0.47 16.42 -36.42
C ILE A 207 -0.37 14.99 -36.93
N ARG A 208 -1.25 14.12 -36.41
CA ARG A 208 -1.29 12.68 -36.71
C ARG A 208 -1.06 12.32 -38.18
N GLY A 209 0.05 11.63 -38.43
CA GLY A 209 0.34 10.90 -39.66
C GLY A 209 0.81 11.79 -40.82
N ASN A 210 1.37 12.96 -40.51
CA ASN A 210 1.91 13.87 -41.52
C ASN A 210 3.39 13.56 -41.86
N GLY A 211 4.06 12.70 -41.07
CA GLY A 211 5.46 12.33 -41.25
C GLY A 211 6.44 13.43 -40.82
N VAL A 212 6.04 14.35 -39.95
CA VAL A 212 6.81 15.50 -39.46
C VAL A 212 6.83 15.46 -37.94
N ASP A 213 7.95 15.87 -37.35
CA ASP A 213 8.06 16.24 -35.93
C ASP A 213 7.59 17.70 -35.82
N ASP A 214 6.32 17.90 -35.48
CA ASP A 214 5.65 19.19 -35.52
C ASP A 214 6.04 20.08 -34.33
N ASP A 215 6.36 19.46 -33.19
CA ASP A 215 6.71 20.16 -31.96
C ASP A 215 8.23 20.35 -31.76
N GLY A 216 9.03 19.71 -32.61
CA GLY A 216 10.49 19.81 -32.65
C GLY A 216 11.17 19.09 -31.49
N ASN A 217 10.51 18.12 -30.87
CA ASN A 217 11.01 17.38 -29.71
C ASN A 217 11.97 16.24 -30.09
N GLY A 218 12.12 15.95 -31.39
CA GLY A 218 12.97 14.90 -31.93
C GLY A 218 12.25 13.61 -32.32
N TYR A 219 10.92 13.53 -32.16
CA TYR A 219 10.11 12.33 -32.31
C TYR A 219 8.99 12.57 -33.33
N ILE A 220 9.04 11.91 -34.48
CA ILE A 220 8.11 12.15 -35.60
C ILE A 220 6.78 11.43 -35.37
N ASP A 221 5.66 12.17 -35.39
CA ASP A 221 4.31 11.61 -35.22
C ASP A 221 4.15 10.83 -33.88
N ASP A 222 4.73 11.30 -32.77
CA ASP A 222 4.66 10.70 -31.42
C ASP A 222 3.29 10.90 -30.72
N VAL A 223 2.20 10.69 -31.48
CA VAL A 223 0.81 11.05 -31.13
C VAL A 223 0.35 10.49 -29.80
N HIS A 224 0.69 9.24 -29.48
CA HIS A 224 0.30 8.58 -28.21
C HIS A 224 1.52 8.19 -27.35
N GLY A 225 2.70 8.70 -27.72
CA GLY A 225 3.99 8.32 -27.15
C GLY A 225 4.94 7.76 -28.20
N TRP A 226 5.95 7.02 -27.76
CA TRP A 226 7.11 6.68 -28.58
C TRP A 226 7.67 5.29 -28.30
N ASN A 227 8.15 4.63 -29.35
CA ASN A 227 8.98 3.42 -29.23
C ASN A 227 10.46 3.79 -29.30
N PHE A 228 11.14 3.71 -28.16
CA PHE A 228 12.55 4.08 -28.02
C PHE A 228 13.50 3.06 -28.63
N VAL A 229 13.08 1.80 -28.79
CA VAL A 229 13.93 0.73 -29.32
C VAL A 229 13.98 0.76 -30.85
N ASP A 230 12.81 0.88 -31.49
CA ASP A 230 12.70 1.00 -32.95
C ASP A 230 12.85 2.45 -33.43
N ASN A 231 12.80 3.42 -32.51
CA ASN A 231 12.85 4.85 -32.78
C ASN A 231 11.77 5.25 -33.80
N SER A 232 10.54 4.90 -33.47
CA SER A 232 9.36 5.12 -34.29
C SER A 232 8.11 5.38 -33.44
N SER A 233 7.06 5.89 -34.08
CA SER A 233 5.72 6.00 -33.48
C SER A 233 4.93 4.69 -33.48
N ASN A 234 5.56 3.58 -33.88
CA ASN A 234 4.96 2.25 -33.85
C ASN A 234 5.12 1.62 -32.47
N LEU A 235 4.10 1.79 -31.63
CA LEU A 235 3.99 1.15 -30.32
C LEU A 235 3.65 -0.33 -30.53
N VAL A 236 4.53 -1.24 -30.10
CA VAL A 236 4.29 -2.67 -30.27
C VAL A 236 3.26 -3.14 -29.25
N ALA A 237 2.17 -3.75 -29.71
CA ALA A 237 1.20 -4.38 -28.83
C ALA A 237 0.60 -5.59 -29.54
N ASN A 238 0.89 -6.79 -29.03
CA ASN A 238 0.41 -8.06 -29.56
C ASN A 238 0.58 -9.17 -28.50
N ALA A 239 0.24 -10.41 -28.81
CA ALA A 239 0.32 -11.52 -27.85
C ALA A 239 1.73 -11.76 -27.23
N GLU A 240 2.81 -11.34 -27.89
CA GLU A 240 4.19 -11.44 -27.38
C GLU A 240 4.67 -10.15 -26.69
N ALA A 241 3.88 -9.07 -26.79
CA ALA A 241 4.11 -7.74 -26.23
C ALA A 241 2.78 -7.24 -25.61
N ASP A 242 2.30 -7.99 -24.62
CA ASP A 242 0.98 -7.80 -24.02
C ASP A 242 1.05 -7.15 -22.62
N HIS A 243 2.27 -6.92 -22.12
CA HIS A 243 2.50 -6.56 -20.73
C HIS A 243 2.14 -5.11 -20.45
N GLY A 244 2.58 -4.18 -21.28
CA GLY A 244 2.31 -2.74 -21.17
C GLY A 244 0.84 -2.40 -21.34
N THR A 245 0.11 -3.14 -22.18
CA THR A 245 -1.36 -3.00 -22.30
C THR A 245 -2.05 -3.46 -21.01
N HIS A 246 -1.55 -4.50 -20.35
CA HIS A 246 -2.08 -4.97 -19.06
C HIS A 246 -1.79 -4.00 -17.92
N VAL A 247 -0.56 -3.51 -17.85
CA VAL A 247 -0.14 -2.47 -16.89
C VAL A 247 -0.97 -1.19 -17.06
N ALA A 248 -1.21 -0.76 -18.29
CA ALA A 248 -2.01 0.42 -18.60
C ALA A 248 -3.48 0.27 -18.16
N GLY A 249 -4.07 -0.92 -18.35
CA GLY A 249 -5.44 -1.19 -17.90
C GLY A 249 -5.60 -1.13 -16.40
N ILE A 250 -4.63 -1.64 -15.63
CA ILE A 250 -4.65 -1.56 -14.16
C ILE A 250 -4.62 -0.09 -13.71
N ALA A 251 -3.72 0.71 -14.29
CA ALA A 251 -3.61 2.12 -13.91
C ALA A 251 -4.86 2.92 -14.29
N GLY A 252 -5.42 2.69 -15.48
CA GLY A 252 -6.46 3.57 -16.02
C GLY A 252 -7.25 3.06 -17.23
N ALA A 253 -7.68 1.79 -17.26
CA ALA A 253 -8.80 1.41 -18.11
C ALA A 253 -10.04 2.26 -17.79
N GLN A 254 -10.83 2.58 -18.81
CA GLN A 254 -11.93 3.52 -18.66
C GLN A 254 -13.06 2.91 -17.83
N GLY A 255 -13.12 3.29 -16.56
CA GLY A 255 -14.16 2.80 -15.67
C GLY A 255 -15.56 3.31 -16.03
N ASN A 256 -16.55 2.46 -15.79
CA ASN A 256 -17.98 2.72 -15.90
C ASN A 256 -18.42 3.06 -17.34
N ASN A 257 -17.84 2.33 -18.31
CA ASN A 257 -18.20 2.40 -19.71
C ASN A 257 -19.06 1.18 -20.14
N GLY A 258 -19.24 0.18 -19.27
CA GLY A 258 -20.03 -1.03 -19.50
C GLY A 258 -19.30 -2.06 -20.37
N ILE A 259 -17.97 -1.99 -20.42
CA ILE A 259 -17.09 -2.86 -21.20
C ILE A 259 -15.99 -3.34 -20.27
N GLY A 260 -15.59 -4.60 -20.38
CA GLY A 260 -14.32 -5.04 -19.80
C GLY A 260 -14.16 -4.82 -18.30
N VAL A 261 -13.06 -4.14 -17.96
CA VAL A 261 -12.54 -3.94 -16.61
C VAL A 261 -12.57 -2.46 -16.24
N SER A 262 -12.32 -2.13 -14.98
CA SER A 262 -12.03 -0.76 -14.54
C SER A 262 -10.56 -0.58 -14.20
N GLY A 263 -9.96 0.55 -14.58
CA GLY A 263 -8.67 0.96 -13.99
C GLY A 263 -8.88 1.57 -12.60
N VAL A 264 -7.78 1.74 -11.85
CA VAL A 264 -7.80 2.48 -10.58
C VAL A 264 -8.33 3.91 -10.81
N ALA A 265 -7.80 4.62 -11.81
CA ALA A 265 -8.30 5.93 -12.24
C ALA A 265 -9.19 5.80 -13.49
N TRP A 266 -10.50 5.99 -13.35
CA TRP A 266 -11.46 5.75 -14.45
C TRP A 266 -11.25 6.68 -15.65
N ASN A 267 -10.84 7.93 -15.40
CA ASN A 267 -10.48 8.88 -16.45
C ASN A 267 -9.06 9.36 -16.19
N THR A 268 -8.18 9.24 -17.19
CA THR A 268 -6.78 9.69 -17.10
C THR A 268 -6.19 9.84 -18.51
N GLN A 269 -4.89 10.14 -18.61
CA GLN A 269 -4.14 10.22 -19.85
C GLN A 269 -2.92 9.28 -19.82
N LEU A 270 -3.03 8.13 -20.46
CA LEU A 270 -2.02 7.07 -20.56
C LEU A 270 -1.07 7.37 -21.74
N MET A 271 0.17 7.74 -21.42
CA MET A 271 1.24 7.93 -22.40
C MET A 271 2.04 6.62 -22.55
N SER A 272 2.10 6.09 -23.77
CA SER A 272 2.76 4.80 -24.04
C SER A 272 4.23 5.00 -24.43
N LEU A 273 5.16 4.48 -23.63
CA LEU A 273 6.59 4.55 -23.90
C LEU A 273 7.17 3.15 -24.00
N ASP A 274 7.39 2.69 -25.23
CA ASP A 274 7.89 1.34 -25.50
C ASP A 274 9.43 1.31 -25.40
N VAL A 275 9.95 0.52 -24.47
CA VAL A 275 11.38 0.32 -24.19
C VAL A 275 11.83 -1.12 -24.38
N PHE A 276 10.93 -2.00 -24.83
CA PHE A 276 11.19 -3.44 -25.00
C PHE A 276 10.99 -3.92 -26.44
N ASN A 277 10.06 -3.33 -27.19
CA ASN A 277 9.71 -3.70 -28.57
C ASN A 277 9.39 -5.19 -28.72
N GLY A 278 8.65 -5.74 -27.74
CA GLY A 278 8.29 -7.17 -27.65
C GLY A 278 9.42 -8.11 -27.22
N GLU A 279 10.55 -7.58 -26.75
CA GLU A 279 11.67 -8.38 -26.24
C GLU A 279 11.72 -8.40 -24.70
N LYS A 280 12.39 -9.40 -24.11
CA LYS A 280 12.41 -9.60 -22.64
C LYS A 280 13.37 -8.68 -21.86
N GLY A 281 14.00 -7.70 -22.51
CA GLY A 281 15.02 -6.86 -21.89
C GLY A 281 15.03 -5.47 -22.46
N VAL A 282 15.30 -4.48 -21.60
CA VAL A 282 15.29 -3.06 -21.97
C VAL A 282 16.24 -2.83 -23.15
N GLY A 283 15.71 -2.23 -24.21
CA GLY A 283 16.46 -1.90 -25.40
C GLY A 283 17.44 -0.74 -25.21
N ILE A 284 18.28 -0.56 -26.22
CA ILE A 284 19.15 0.60 -26.35
C ILE A 284 18.48 1.55 -27.35
N GLY A 285 18.31 2.81 -26.95
CA GLY A 285 17.76 3.86 -27.80
C GLY A 285 18.62 4.15 -29.02
N ALA A 286 18.06 4.82 -30.03
CA ALA A 286 18.76 5.15 -31.27
C ALA A 286 20.00 6.05 -31.08
N ASP A 287 20.09 6.75 -29.95
CA ASP A 287 21.23 7.57 -29.53
C ASP A 287 22.36 6.75 -28.85
N GLY A 288 22.15 5.45 -28.62
CA GLY A 288 23.08 4.56 -27.94
C GLY A 288 22.95 4.54 -26.41
N ASN A 289 22.00 5.27 -25.84
CA ASN A 289 21.70 5.27 -24.40
C ASN A 289 20.60 4.27 -24.05
N ARG A 290 20.33 4.05 -22.76
CA ARG A 290 19.26 3.13 -22.33
C ARG A 290 17.88 3.72 -22.64
N ALA A 291 17.01 2.92 -23.25
CA ALA A 291 15.70 3.35 -23.72
C ALA A 291 14.79 3.84 -22.58
N ASP A 292 14.82 3.16 -21.43
CA ASP A 292 14.06 3.53 -20.22
C ASP A 292 14.49 4.86 -19.59
N VAL A 293 15.79 5.15 -19.55
CA VAL A 293 16.31 6.45 -19.11
C VAL A 293 15.81 7.57 -20.01
N ASN A 294 15.87 7.38 -21.33
CA ASN A 294 15.37 8.35 -22.31
C ASN A 294 13.84 8.53 -22.19
N ALA A 295 13.11 7.44 -21.94
CA ALA A 295 11.68 7.47 -21.72
C ALA A 295 11.29 8.30 -20.47
N ILE A 296 12.08 8.25 -19.37
CA ILE A 296 11.87 9.11 -18.21
C ILE A 296 11.96 10.59 -18.60
N TYR A 297 13.02 11.00 -19.31
CA TYR A 297 13.15 12.39 -19.77
C TYR A 297 12.01 12.80 -20.69
N TYR A 298 11.63 11.93 -21.63
CA TYR A 298 10.51 12.19 -22.53
C TYR A 298 9.19 12.38 -21.75
N ALA A 299 8.89 11.49 -20.81
CA ALA A 299 7.68 11.56 -19.99
C ALA A 299 7.59 12.91 -19.28
N VAL A 300 8.67 13.30 -18.58
CA VAL A 300 8.75 14.58 -17.87
C VAL A 300 8.57 15.76 -18.83
N ASN A 301 9.27 15.76 -19.98
CA ASN A 301 9.21 16.84 -20.97
C ASN A 301 7.85 16.96 -21.68
N ASN A 302 7.09 15.87 -21.74
CA ASN A 302 5.75 15.81 -22.33
C ASN A 302 4.62 15.92 -21.29
N GLY A 303 4.96 16.29 -20.04
CA GLY A 303 3.99 16.68 -19.03
C GLY A 303 3.44 15.54 -18.17
N ALA A 304 4.08 14.37 -18.16
CA ALA A 304 3.76 13.31 -17.21
C ALA A 304 3.88 13.82 -15.77
N LYS A 305 2.89 13.51 -14.94
CA LYS A 305 2.90 13.76 -13.49
C LYS A 305 3.10 12.49 -12.68
N VAL A 306 2.80 11.36 -13.30
CA VAL A 306 3.06 10.02 -12.77
C VAL A 306 3.80 9.22 -13.84
N ILE A 307 4.83 8.49 -13.43
CA ILE A 307 5.50 7.49 -14.26
C ILE A 307 5.32 6.13 -13.59
N ASN A 308 4.84 5.15 -14.34
CA ASN A 308 4.89 3.75 -13.96
C ASN A 308 6.02 3.07 -14.71
N MET A 309 6.88 2.34 -14.00
CA MET A 309 7.88 1.46 -14.61
C MET A 309 7.73 0.05 -14.04
N SER A 310 7.06 -0.81 -14.80
CA SER A 310 6.89 -2.23 -14.50
C SER A 310 8.04 -3.06 -15.06
N LEU A 311 9.27 -2.60 -14.78
CA LEU A 311 10.53 -3.16 -15.24
C LEU A 311 11.55 -3.18 -14.11
N GLY A 312 12.51 -4.10 -14.22
CA GLY A 312 13.64 -4.14 -13.30
C GLY A 312 14.56 -5.31 -13.59
N GLY A 313 15.74 -5.26 -12.99
CA GLY A 313 16.73 -6.33 -13.05
C GLY A 313 17.42 -6.51 -11.71
N ASN A 314 17.52 -7.75 -11.25
CA ASN A 314 18.29 -8.06 -10.06
C ASN A 314 19.79 -7.92 -10.33
N GLU A 315 20.41 -7.05 -9.56
CA GLU A 315 21.83 -6.78 -9.60
C GLU A 315 22.52 -7.43 -8.40
N LYS A 316 23.68 -8.01 -8.68
CA LYS A 316 24.56 -8.59 -7.68
C LYS A 316 25.80 -7.72 -7.59
N LEU A 317 25.82 -6.83 -6.62
CA LEU A 317 26.84 -5.79 -6.49
C LEU A 317 27.84 -6.13 -5.37
N SER A 318 29.12 -5.88 -5.63
CA SER A 318 30.09 -5.77 -4.53
C SER A 318 29.79 -4.54 -3.66
N PRO A 319 30.27 -4.48 -2.41
CA PRO A 319 30.08 -3.31 -1.56
C PRO A 319 30.54 -1.98 -2.21
N ASP A 320 31.66 -2.00 -2.93
CA ASP A 320 32.17 -0.82 -3.61
C ASP A 320 31.27 -0.39 -4.79
N GLU A 321 30.73 -1.34 -5.55
CA GLU A 321 29.77 -1.04 -6.63
C GLU A 321 28.47 -0.46 -6.08
N PHE A 322 27.95 -1.02 -4.98
CA PHE A 322 26.74 -0.51 -4.33
C PHE A 322 26.90 0.93 -3.79
N ILE A 323 28.05 1.25 -3.19
CA ILE A 323 28.33 2.62 -2.70
C ILE A 323 28.38 3.61 -3.86
N ASN A 324 28.96 3.20 -5.00
CA ASN A 324 29.12 4.07 -6.16
C ASN A 324 27.89 4.11 -7.07
N LEU A 325 26.92 3.18 -6.89
CA LEU A 325 25.74 3.03 -7.73
C LEU A 325 25.01 4.36 -7.96
N PHE A 326 24.83 5.15 -6.90
CA PHE A 326 24.05 6.38 -6.95
C PHE A 326 24.84 7.61 -7.42
N SER A 327 26.17 7.54 -7.46
CA SER A 327 27.00 8.74 -7.66
C SER A 327 27.18 9.15 -9.12
N ASP A 328 27.03 8.22 -10.08
CA ASP A 328 27.29 8.48 -11.51
C ASP A 328 26.45 7.59 -12.43
N SER A 329 25.21 7.28 -12.04
CA SER A 329 24.31 6.51 -12.89
C SER A 329 23.39 7.43 -13.71
N ALA A 330 23.04 6.97 -14.91
CA ALA A 330 22.07 7.63 -15.76
C ALA A 330 20.67 7.69 -15.10
N TYR A 331 20.33 6.71 -14.26
CA TYR A 331 19.12 6.73 -13.44
C TYR A 331 19.13 7.83 -12.40
N THR A 332 20.24 8.06 -11.67
CA THR A 332 20.31 9.16 -10.70
C THR A 332 19.98 10.50 -11.38
N ALA A 333 20.55 10.75 -12.55
CA ALA A 333 20.30 11.99 -13.28
C ALA A 333 18.84 12.11 -13.75
N ALA A 334 18.26 11.04 -14.31
CA ALA A 334 16.88 11.05 -14.80
C ALA A 334 15.85 11.14 -13.66
N PHE A 335 16.08 10.44 -12.55
CA PHE A 335 15.22 10.50 -11.36
C PHE A 335 15.33 11.83 -10.63
N GLN A 336 16.53 12.42 -10.55
CA GLN A 336 16.68 13.79 -10.07
C GLN A 336 15.93 14.77 -10.97
N TYR A 337 16.00 14.59 -12.29
CA TYR A 337 15.26 15.45 -13.22
C TYR A 337 13.74 15.31 -13.05
N ALA A 338 13.23 14.10 -12.86
CA ALA A 338 11.82 13.87 -12.55
C ALA A 338 11.41 14.49 -11.20
N TYR A 339 12.27 14.37 -10.17
CA TYR A 339 12.06 15.00 -8.87
C TYR A 339 12.00 16.53 -8.99
N ASP A 340 12.96 17.16 -9.69
CA ASP A 340 13.04 18.60 -9.89
C ASP A 340 11.84 19.17 -10.68
N ASN A 341 11.15 18.32 -11.45
CA ASN A 341 9.97 18.67 -12.23
C ASN A 341 8.65 18.16 -11.61
N ASP A 342 8.69 17.74 -10.34
CA ASP A 342 7.51 17.31 -9.58
C ASP A 342 6.74 16.16 -10.27
N VAL A 343 7.46 15.07 -10.54
CA VAL A 343 6.92 13.85 -11.13
C VAL A 343 7.05 12.69 -10.15
N PHE A 344 5.94 12.03 -9.83
CA PHE A 344 5.91 10.83 -9.00
C PHE A 344 6.26 9.58 -9.83
N ILE A 345 6.98 8.63 -9.25
CA ILE A 345 7.39 7.41 -9.95
C ILE A 345 6.99 6.18 -9.12
N SER A 346 6.28 5.24 -9.74
CA SER A 346 5.98 3.92 -9.21
C SER A 346 6.86 2.87 -9.90
N LEU A 347 7.63 2.11 -9.12
CA LEU A 347 8.56 1.10 -9.59
C LEU A 347 8.19 -0.29 -9.06
N ALA A 348 8.14 -1.28 -9.95
CA ALA A 348 7.99 -2.67 -9.55
C ALA A 348 9.24 -3.15 -8.78
N ALA A 349 9.05 -3.81 -7.63
CA ALA A 349 10.17 -4.31 -6.83
C ALA A 349 10.93 -5.50 -7.45
N GLY A 350 10.32 -6.23 -8.38
CA GLY A 350 10.88 -7.45 -9.00
C GLY A 350 10.34 -8.75 -8.40
N ASN A 351 10.62 -9.88 -9.06
CA ASN A 351 9.85 -11.12 -8.95
C ASN A 351 10.72 -12.38 -8.67
N GLU A 352 11.79 -12.24 -7.90
CA GLU A 352 12.76 -13.31 -7.64
C GLU A 352 12.77 -13.81 -6.19
N ASP A 353 11.77 -13.43 -5.38
CA ASP A 353 11.68 -13.72 -3.94
C ASP A 353 12.99 -13.37 -3.19
N THR A 354 13.59 -12.26 -3.58
CA THR A 354 14.89 -11.84 -3.06
C THR A 354 14.72 -10.75 -2.03
N GLN A 355 15.32 -10.96 -0.85
CA GLN A 355 15.47 -9.92 0.15
C GLN A 355 16.51 -8.89 -0.31
N PHE A 356 16.06 -7.68 -0.62
CA PHE A 356 16.93 -6.54 -0.80
C PHE A 356 17.51 -6.13 0.53
N LYS A 357 18.84 -6.15 0.60
CA LYS A 357 19.55 -5.73 1.80
C LYS A 357 19.61 -4.22 1.82
N ASP A 358 19.10 -3.65 2.89
CA ASP A 358 19.32 -2.25 3.20
C ASP A 358 20.82 -1.98 3.36
N ARG A 359 21.21 -0.73 3.09
CA ARG A 359 22.54 -0.16 3.31
C ARG A 359 23.05 -0.47 4.72
N ASN A 360 22.17 -0.70 5.69
CA ASN A 360 22.49 -0.85 7.10
C ASN A 360 22.82 -2.29 7.57
N LEU A 361 22.53 -3.33 6.78
CA LEU A 361 22.80 -4.73 7.16
C LEU A 361 24.22 -5.22 6.81
N TRP A 362 25.07 -4.34 6.28
CA TRP A 362 26.39 -4.67 5.75
C TRP A 362 27.39 -5.22 6.79
N LYS A 363 27.19 -4.94 8.09
CA LYS A 363 28.07 -5.45 9.15
C LYS A 363 27.70 -6.83 9.70
N MET A 364 26.53 -7.38 9.36
CA MET A 364 26.12 -8.71 9.87
C MET A 364 26.64 -9.88 9.03
N ILE A 365 27.19 -9.64 7.83
CA ILE A 365 27.55 -10.73 6.93
C ILE A 365 28.93 -10.43 6.33
N GLY A 366 29.93 -11.16 6.80
CA GLY A 366 31.28 -11.10 6.24
C GLY A 366 31.27 -11.23 4.73
N ASN A 367 31.74 -10.18 4.04
CA ASN A 367 32.23 -10.19 2.66
C ASN A 367 31.36 -10.94 1.64
N ASN A 368 30.03 -10.71 1.65
CA ASN A 368 29.11 -11.29 0.67
C ASN A 368 28.49 -10.19 -0.20
N ASP A 369 28.32 -10.50 -1.48
CA ASP A 369 27.69 -9.64 -2.49
C ASP A 369 26.27 -9.19 -2.05
N ILE A 370 25.88 -7.99 -2.47
CA ILE A 370 24.59 -7.34 -2.22
C ILE A 370 23.65 -7.69 -3.38
N TYR A 371 22.45 -8.14 -3.05
CA TYR A 371 21.38 -8.35 -4.02
C TYR A 371 20.39 -7.19 -3.93
N THR A 372 20.11 -6.56 -5.05
CA THR A 372 19.22 -5.41 -5.19
C THR A 372 18.51 -5.46 -6.53
N SER A 373 17.50 -4.62 -6.77
CA SER A 373 16.89 -4.43 -8.08
C SER A 373 17.08 -2.99 -8.56
N GLU A 374 17.52 -2.82 -9.81
CA GLU A 374 17.49 -1.55 -10.50
C GLU A 374 16.32 -1.51 -11.49
N PRO A 375 15.53 -0.41 -11.53
CA PRO A 375 15.72 0.84 -10.79
C PRO A 375 15.08 0.90 -9.39
N ALA A 376 14.44 -0.15 -8.89
CA ALA A 376 13.66 -0.10 -7.64
C ALA A 376 14.45 0.43 -6.42
N ILE A 377 15.75 0.16 -6.33
CA ILE A 377 16.62 0.60 -5.22
C ILE A 377 16.76 2.12 -5.08
N TYR A 378 16.44 2.88 -6.13
CA TYR A 378 16.52 4.34 -6.11
C TYR A 378 15.44 4.99 -5.23
N SER A 379 14.40 4.24 -4.79
CA SER A 379 13.44 4.69 -3.77
C SER A 379 14.10 5.06 -2.45
N ASN A 380 15.26 4.48 -2.13
CA ASN A 380 15.99 4.77 -0.89
C ASN A 380 16.65 6.15 -0.86
N ILE A 381 16.70 6.85 -2.00
CA ILE A 381 17.36 8.17 -2.10
C ILE A 381 16.45 9.26 -2.64
N PHE A 382 15.35 8.91 -3.30
CA PHE A 382 14.42 9.85 -3.91
C PHE A 382 13.03 9.75 -3.28
N GLY A 383 12.59 10.81 -2.60
CA GLY A 383 11.30 10.87 -1.91
C GLY A 383 10.06 10.89 -2.83
N ASN A 384 10.23 11.02 -4.15
CA ASN A 384 9.15 10.96 -5.14
C ASN A 384 8.99 9.56 -5.77
N ILE A 385 9.74 8.56 -5.32
CA ILE A 385 9.75 7.20 -5.90
C ILE A 385 9.18 6.19 -4.89
N ALA A 386 8.13 5.47 -5.29
CA ALA A 386 7.64 4.29 -4.58
C ALA A 386 8.25 3.03 -5.18
N SER A 387 8.93 2.22 -4.35
CA SER A 387 9.25 0.83 -4.70
C SER A 387 8.13 -0.08 -4.18
N VAL A 388 7.48 -0.79 -5.10
CA VAL A 388 6.20 -1.45 -4.86
C VAL A 388 6.36 -2.97 -4.80
N GLY A 389 6.14 -3.52 -3.61
CA GLY A 389 6.03 -4.96 -3.41
C GLY A 389 4.65 -5.49 -3.81
N SER A 390 4.57 -6.79 -4.10
CA SER A 390 3.32 -7.45 -4.50
C SER A 390 2.69 -8.19 -3.33
N SER A 391 1.39 -7.95 -3.10
CA SER A 391 0.54 -8.78 -2.24
C SER A 391 -0.42 -9.65 -3.06
N GLN A 392 -0.83 -10.76 -2.45
CA GLN A 392 -1.78 -11.73 -3.00
C GLN A 392 -3.16 -11.62 -2.34
N ALA A 393 -4.15 -12.28 -2.93
CA ALA A 393 -5.55 -12.22 -2.53
C ALA A 393 -5.81 -12.67 -1.08
N GLU A 394 -4.92 -13.44 -0.46
CA GLU A 394 -4.99 -13.85 0.95
C GLU A 394 -4.30 -12.87 1.91
N ASN A 395 -4.08 -11.62 1.46
CA ASN A 395 -3.46 -10.54 2.23
C ASN A 395 -2.03 -10.84 2.71
N ARG A 396 -1.26 -11.58 1.90
CA ARG A 396 0.14 -11.94 2.17
C ARG A 396 1.05 -11.37 1.09
N LYS A 397 2.37 -11.41 1.33
CA LYS A 397 3.35 -11.16 0.27
C LYS A 397 3.15 -12.22 -0.82
N SER A 398 3.06 -11.83 -2.09
CA SER A 398 3.15 -12.79 -3.19
C SER A 398 4.48 -13.55 -3.09
N SER A 399 4.44 -14.86 -3.29
CA SER A 399 5.57 -15.76 -3.17
C SER A 399 6.80 -15.29 -3.95
N TYR A 400 6.62 -14.75 -5.15
CA TYR A 400 7.70 -14.24 -5.99
C TYR A 400 8.18 -12.83 -5.63
N SER A 401 7.42 -12.02 -4.86
CA SER A 401 7.75 -10.60 -4.69
C SER A 401 9.10 -10.46 -4.01
N ASN A 402 9.97 -9.63 -4.59
CA ASN A 402 11.12 -9.12 -3.84
C ASN A 402 10.64 -8.29 -2.65
N TYR A 403 11.48 -8.22 -1.62
CA TYR A 403 11.09 -7.71 -0.31
C TYR A 403 12.29 -7.12 0.43
N GLY A 404 12.06 -6.39 1.52
CA GLY A 404 13.09 -5.73 2.31
C GLY A 404 12.70 -4.30 2.65
N GLN A 405 13.48 -3.63 3.50
CA GLN A 405 13.15 -2.29 4.00
C GLN A 405 13.11 -1.21 2.90
N SER A 406 13.66 -1.48 1.72
CA SER A 406 13.56 -0.58 0.56
C SER A 406 12.18 -0.59 -0.12
N ILE A 407 11.31 -1.55 0.23
CA ILE A 407 9.92 -1.57 -0.23
C ILE A 407 9.15 -0.49 0.52
N SER A 408 8.67 0.51 -0.23
CA SER A 408 7.97 1.67 0.31
C SER A 408 6.54 1.33 0.69
N ILE A 409 5.90 0.44 -0.08
CA ILE A 409 4.50 0.03 0.09
C ILE A 409 4.26 -1.27 -0.68
N PHE A 410 3.33 -2.10 -0.21
CA PHE A 410 2.80 -3.24 -0.95
C PHE A 410 1.48 -2.86 -1.62
N ALA A 411 1.26 -3.36 -2.83
CA ALA A 411 -0.03 -3.30 -3.50
C ALA A 411 -0.39 -4.66 -4.09
N PRO A 412 -1.69 -4.93 -4.35
CA PRO A 412 -2.12 -6.15 -5.02
C PRO A 412 -1.39 -6.36 -6.35
N GLY A 413 -0.65 -7.46 -6.47
CA GLY A 413 0.00 -7.88 -7.72
C GLY A 413 -0.31 -9.31 -8.10
N GLY A 414 -1.12 -10.01 -7.29
CA GLY A 414 -1.56 -11.38 -7.52
C GLY A 414 -0.55 -12.42 -7.06
N ASP A 415 -0.99 -13.66 -7.01
CA ASP A 415 -0.10 -14.82 -6.96
C ASP A 415 -0.83 -15.99 -7.59
N GLY A 416 -0.21 -16.64 -8.56
CA GLY A 416 -0.81 -17.78 -9.27
C GLY A 416 -0.70 -19.07 -8.47
N GLY A 417 -0.86 -18.99 -7.14
CA GLY A 417 -0.59 -20.04 -6.17
C GLY A 417 -0.80 -21.46 -6.68
N GLN A 418 0.11 -22.35 -6.31
CA GLN A 418 0.01 -23.76 -6.66
C GLN A 418 -0.85 -24.50 -5.64
N VAL A 419 -2.07 -24.89 -6.02
CA VAL A 419 -2.95 -25.74 -5.19
C VAL A 419 -2.58 -27.20 -5.42
N ILE A 420 -2.37 -27.97 -4.35
CA ILE A 420 -2.18 -29.42 -4.46
C ILE A 420 -3.51 -30.05 -4.89
N VAL A 421 -3.56 -30.57 -6.12
CA VAL A 421 -4.78 -31.17 -6.69
C VAL A 421 -4.76 -32.70 -6.69
N ASP A 422 -3.58 -33.32 -6.70
CA ASP A 422 -3.45 -34.79 -6.65
C ASP A 422 -2.09 -35.20 -6.06
N GLN A 423 -1.84 -36.51 -5.94
CA GLN A 423 -0.53 -37.08 -5.72
C GLN A 423 -0.16 -37.97 -6.91
N ASP A 424 1.08 -37.89 -7.38
CA ASP A 424 1.57 -38.79 -8.43
C ASP A 424 1.62 -40.25 -7.94
N GLU A 425 1.96 -41.18 -8.85
CA GLU A 425 2.03 -42.62 -8.54
C GLU A 425 3.03 -42.99 -7.41
N PHE A 426 3.84 -42.03 -6.94
CA PHE A 426 4.80 -42.17 -5.85
C PHE A 426 4.41 -41.40 -4.58
N GLY A 427 3.21 -40.79 -4.54
CA GLY A 427 2.74 -40.01 -3.40
C GLY A 427 3.29 -38.59 -3.33
N LYS A 428 3.87 -38.07 -4.43
CA LYS A 428 4.35 -36.69 -4.50
C LYS A 428 3.19 -35.75 -4.90
N PRO A 429 2.95 -34.64 -4.19
CA PRO A 429 1.94 -33.66 -4.56
C PRO A 429 2.09 -33.17 -6.02
N THR A 430 0.98 -33.12 -6.75
CA THR A 430 0.83 -32.44 -8.03
C THR A 430 0.02 -31.16 -7.82
N TYR A 431 0.32 -30.13 -8.61
CA TYR A 431 -0.20 -28.78 -8.39
C TYR A 431 -0.99 -28.26 -9.59
N ALA A 432 -2.09 -27.55 -9.35
CA ALA A 432 -2.78 -26.72 -10.34
C ALA A 432 -2.57 -25.24 -10.03
N SER A 433 -2.52 -24.41 -11.08
CA SER A 433 -2.50 -22.95 -10.96
C SER A 433 -3.91 -22.42 -10.67
N THR A 434 -4.02 -21.38 -9.85
CA THR A 434 -5.27 -20.63 -9.62
C THR A 434 -5.21 -19.29 -10.37
N PRO A 435 -5.83 -19.17 -11.57
CA PRO A 435 -5.77 -17.93 -12.34
C PRO A 435 -6.50 -16.78 -11.65
N ASP A 436 -7.55 -17.09 -10.88
CA ASP A 436 -8.46 -16.09 -10.29
C ASP A 436 -7.82 -15.30 -9.12
N THR A 437 -6.64 -15.72 -8.68
CA THR A 437 -5.81 -15.01 -7.67
C THR A 437 -4.74 -14.11 -8.31
N LEU A 438 -4.70 -14.06 -9.65
CA LEU A 438 -3.90 -13.11 -10.43
C LEU A 438 -4.67 -11.81 -10.64
N ILE A 439 -4.05 -10.84 -11.30
CA ILE A 439 -4.65 -9.53 -11.61
C ILE A 439 -5.27 -9.57 -12.99
N LEU A 440 -6.58 -9.36 -13.07
CA LEU A 440 -7.31 -9.20 -14.32
C LEU A 440 -7.15 -7.78 -14.86
N SER A 441 -6.79 -7.67 -16.14
CA SER A 441 -6.75 -6.39 -16.85
C SER A 441 -6.81 -6.58 -18.37
N THR A 442 -6.73 -5.47 -19.11
CA THR A 442 -6.69 -5.43 -20.57
C THR A 442 -5.46 -6.14 -21.12
N VAL A 443 -5.55 -6.72 -22.30
CA VAL A 443 -4.39 -7.15 -23.09
C VAL A 443 -4.63 -6.73 -24.56
N PRO A 444 -3.64 -6.81 -25.46
CA PRO A 444 -3.88 -6.50 -26.87
C PRO A 444 -5.05 -7.28 -27.44
N ILE A 445 -5.81 -6.66 -28.33
CA ILE A 445 -7.00 -7.28 -28.93
C ILE A 445 -6.61 -8.61 -29.59
N GLY A 446 -7.29 -9.69 -29.19
CA GLY A 446 -7.08 -11.05 -29.69
C GLY A 446 -6.05 -11.89 -28.92
N SER A 447 -5.47 -11.41 -27.82
CA SER A 447 -4.51 -12.18 -26.99
C SER A 447 -5.01 -12.54 -25.58
N GLY A 448 -6.26 -12.20 -25.24
CA GLY A 448 -6.84 -12.47 -23.92
C GLY A 448 -6.96 -13.94 -23.55
N SER A 449 -6.95 -14.19 -22.24
CA SER A 449 -7.17 -15.50 -21.64
C SER A 449 -8.56 -15.66 -21.03
N VAL A 450 -9.24 -14.55 -20.71
CA VAL A 450 -10.63 -14.52 -20.23
C VAL A 450 -11.58 -14.45 -21.41
N ASP A 451 -11.30 -13.52 -22.32
CA ASP A 451 -11.90 -13.45 -23.65
C ASP A 451 -10.81 -13.05 -24.67
N SER A 452 -11.15 -12.36 -25.77
CA SER A 452 -10.13 -11.92 -26.72
C SER A 452 -9.29 -10.73 -26.24
N ASP A 453 -9.78 -9.94 -25.28
CA ASP A 453 -9.28 -8.59 -25.00
C ASP A 453 -8.84 -8.42 -23.52
N TYR A 454 -9.17 -9.37 -22.63
CA TYR A 454 -8.80 -9.34 -21.20
C TYR A 454 -8.09 -10.63 -20.74
N GLY A 455 -7.18 -10.49 -19.78
CA GLY A 455 -6.37 -11.61 -19.29
C GLY A 455 -5.78 -11.42 -17.89
N TYR A 456 -5.36 -12.54 -17.29
CA TYR A 456 -4.77 -12.58 -15.95
C TYR A 456 -3.24 -12.55 -16.00
N LYS A 457 -2.60 -11.73 -15.15
CA LYS A 457 -1.14 -11.73 -14.92
C LYS A 457 -0.82 -11.55 -13.44
N GLY A 458 0.34 -12.06 -13.03
CA GLY A 458 0.89 -11.87 -11.68
C GLY A 458 2.28 -11.26 -11.76
N GLY A 459 2.53 -10.26 -10.93
CA GLY A 459 3.85 -9.67 -10.79
C GLY A 459 3.83 -8.42 -9.91
N THR A 460 5.00 -8.02 -9.40
CA THR A 460 5.19 -6.63 -8.93
C THR A 460 4.92 -5.61 -10.05
N SER A 461 5.03 -6.03 -11.31
CA SER A 461 4.57 -5.31 -12.50
C SER A 461 3.08 -4.98 -12.52
N MET A 462 2.24 -5.76 -11.83
CA MET A 462 0.81 -5.49 -11.68
C MET A 462 0.53 -4.66 -10.43
N ALA A 463 1.37 -4.77 -9.39
CA ALA A 463 1.27 -3.94 -8.17
C ALA A 463 1.67 -2.47 -8.41
N ALA A 464 2.75 -2.22 -9.17
CA ALA A 464 3.22 -0.87 -9.48
C ALA A 464 2.15 0.03 -10.15
N PRO A 465 1.39 -0.42 -11.18
CA PRO A 465 0.36 0.41 -11.80
C PRO A 465 -0.84 0.67 -10.91
N VAL A 466 -1.10 -0.18 -9.90
CA VAL A 466 -2.09 0.14 -8.85
C VAL A 466 -1.68 1.43 -8.15
N ILE A 467 -0.44 1.50 -7.65
CA ILE A 467 0.11 2.70 -7.00
C ILE A 467 0.16 3.90 -7.96
N ALA A 468 0.46 3.68 -9.25
CA ALA A 468 0.46 4.76 -10.23
C ALA A 468 -0.93 5.37 -10.44
N GLY A 469 -1.97 4.53 -10.54
CA GLY A 469 -3.36 4.98 -10.63
C GLY A 469 -3.82 5.69 -9.35
N MET A 470 -3.43 5.19 -8.18
CA MET A 470 -3.71 5.86 -6.89
C MET A 470 -3.05 7.23 -6.82
N ALA A 471 -1.78 7.33 -7.20
CA ALA A 471 -1.04 8.59 -7.26
C ALA A 471 -1.69 9.61 -8.20
N ALA A 472 -2.25 9.14 -9.33
CA ALA A 472 -2.96 10.01 -10.26
C ALA A 472 -4.24 10.58 -9.63
N LEU A 473 -5.03 9.77 -8.90
CA LEU A 473 -6.22 10.25 -8.20
C LEU A 473 -5.88 11.20 -7.04
N ILE A 474 -4.85 10.90 -6.24
CA ILE A 474 -4.37 11.78 -5.16
C ILE A 474 -4.03 13.17 -5.71
N ARG A 475 -3.27 13.22 -6.81
CA ARG A 475 -2.85 14.49 -7.43
C ARG A 475 -3.96 15.18 -8.22
N ALA A 476 -5.00 14.46 -8.62
CA ALA A 476 -6.20 15.04 -9.20
C ALA A 476 -7.14 15.64 -8.14
N GLU A 477 -7.12 15.11 -6.91
CA GLU A 477 -7.89 15.65 -5.78
C GLU A 477 -7.39 17.04 -5.39
N ASP A 478 -6.07 17.21 -5.29
CA ASP A 478 -5.43 18.52 -5.13
C ASP A 478 -4.14 18.61 -5.95
N SER A 479 -4.18 19.43 -7.00
CA SER A 479 -3.05 19.68 -7.89
C SER A 479 -1.83 20.34 -7.23
N SER A 480 -1.96 20.84 -5.99
CA SER A 480 -0.84 21.40 -5.21
C SER A 480 -0.01 20.34 -4.50
N ILE A 481 -0.54 19.11 -4.36
CA ILE A 481 0.18 17.97 -3.79
C ILE A 481 1.37 17.62 -4.68
N THR A 482 2.57 17.73 -4.11
CA THR A 482 3.82 17.40 -4.79
C THR A 482 4.06 15.89 -4.83
N ALA A 483 5.03 15.45 -5.63
CA ALA A 483 5.35 14.04 -5.80
C ALA A 483 5.85 13.39 -4.48
N PRO A 484 6.71 14.05 -3.67
CA PRO A 484 7.04 13.52 -2.35
C PRO A 484 5.84 13.46 -1.39
N GLU A 485 4.94 14.45 -1.43
CA GLU A 485 3.71 14.43 -0.63
C GLU A 485 2.77 13.31 -1.09
N THR A 486 2.72 13.01 -2.39
CA THR A 486 1.96 11.88 -2.92
C THR A 486 2.44 10.57 -2.29
N LEU A 487 3.76 10.33 -2.22
CA LEU A 487 4.32 9.15 -1.55
C LEU A 487 3.97 9.12 -0.05
N ALA A 488 4.03 10.26 0.61
CA ALA A 488 3.67 10.36 2.02
C ALA A 488 2.19 10.04 2.27
N ILE A 489 1.28 10.56 1.45
CA ILE A 489 -0.16 10.29 1.53
C ILE A 489 -0.47 8.81 1.26
N LEU A 490 0.23 8.19 0.30
CA LEU A 490 0.12 6.75 0.04
C LEU A 490 0.52 5.93 1.26
N ARG A 491 1.66 6.26 1.89
CA ARG A 491 2.15 5.56 3.09
C ARG A 491 1.28 5.81 4.32
N ALA A 492 0.78 7.03 4.48
CA ALA A 492 -0.08 7.41 5.60
C ALA A 492 -1.48 6.81 5.52
N GLY A 493 -2.01 6.69 4.30
CA GLY A 493 -3.30 6.08 4.05
C GLY A 493 -3.27 4.55 4.11
N ALA A 494 -2.09 3.94 3.93
CA ALA A 494 -1.92 2.50 3.89
C ALA A 494 -2.37 1.79 5.18
N ASN A 495 -2.92 0.60 5.00
CA ASN A 495 -3.22 -0.31 6.09
C ASN A 495 -1.92 -0.95 6.61
N ILE A 496 -1.75 -1.04 7.93
CA ILE A 496 -0.68 -1.85 8.53
C ILE A 496 -1.10 -3.30 8.45
N ASN A 497 -0.43 -4.10 7.61
CA ASN A 497 -0.66 -5.53 7.50
C ASN A 497 0.40 -6.32 8.29
N PRO A 498 0.02 -7.00 9.39
CA PRO A 498 0.95 -7.78 10.21
C PRO A 498 1.71 -8.87 9.44
N TYR A 499 1.13 -9.42 8.37
CA TYR A 499 1.77 -10.43 7.54
C TYR A 499 2.82 -9.86 6.60
N LEU A 500 2.84 -8.54 6.40
CA LEU A 500 3.80 -7.84 5.54
C LEU A 500 4.94 -7.17 6.32
N ILE A 501 4.81 -7.01 7.65
CA ILE A 501 5.84 -6.39 8.51
C ILE A 501 7.25 -6.97 8.29
N PRO A 502 7.45 -8.30 8.15
CA PRO A 502 8.80 -8.85 7.93
C PRO A 502 9.39 -8.53 6.54
N TYR A 503 8.58 -8.01 5.61
CA TYR A 503 8.87 -7.96 4.18
C TYR A 503 8.98 -6.56 3.61
N GLY A 504 8.63 -5.51 4.35
CA GLY A 504 8.82 -4.14 3.89
C GLY A 504 8.66 -3.14 5.02
N ASP A 505 8.66 -1.86 4.67
CA ASP A 505 8.48 -0.80 5.65
C ASP A 505 7.13 -0.94 6.34
N GLN A 506 7.16 -1.20 7.65
CA GLN A 506 5.99 -1.33 8.56
C GLN A 506 4.84 -2.24 8.08
N GLY A 507 5.07 -3.08 7.07
CA GLY A 507 4.01 -3.89 6.44
C GLY A 507 2.91 -3.06 5.78
N LEU A 508 3.24 -1.87 5.27
CA LEU A 508 2.27 -0.98 4.64
C LEU A 508 1.65 -1.59 3.38
N GLN A 509 0.33 -1.66 3.34
CA GLN A 509 -0.46 -2.11 2.20
C GLN A 509 -1.37 -0.99 1.69
N ALA A 510 -1.36 -0.80 0.38
CA ALA A 510 -2.13 0.22 -0.31
C ALA A 510 -3.62 0.22 0.08
N ASN A 511 -4.13 1.41 0.41
CA ASN A 511 -5.54 1.70 0.65
C ASN A 511 -5.85 3.05 -0.01
N LEU A 512 -6.65 3.04 -1.08
CA LEU A 512 -6.94 4.23 -1.87
C LEU A 512 -7.94 5.14 -1.17
N PHE A 513 -8.95 4.59 -0.51
CA PHE A 513 -9.98 5.38 0.17
C PHE A 513 -9.36 6.27 1.25
N SER A 514 -8.57 5.68 2.14
CA SER A 514 -7.84 6.38 3.19
C SER A 514 -6.87 7.43 2.61
N SER A 515 -6.11 7.07 1.57
CA SER A 515 -5.22 8.03 0.89
C SER A 515 -5.96 9.24 0.30
N LEU A 516 -7.15 9.07 -0.28
CA LEU A 516 -7.92 10.19 -0.83
C LEU A 516 -8.57 11.06 0.25
N GLU A 517 -9.01 10.48 1.37
CA GLU A 517 -9.49 11.27 2.52
C GLU A 517 -8.36 12.14 3.11
N ILE A 518 -7.14 11.60 3.19
CA ILE A 518 -5.96 12.36 3.58
C ILE A 518 -5.67 13.45 2.54
N ALA A 519 -5.66 13.13 1.24
CA ALA A 519 -5.40 14.09 0.17
C ALA A 519 -6.34 15.30 0.22
N ARG A 520 -7.64 15.08 0.45
CA ARG A 520 -8.68 16.13 0.58
C ARG A 520 -8.43 17.14 1.68
N SER A 521 -7.83 16.67 2.76
CA SER A 521 -7.57 17.45 3.96
C SER A 521 -6.11 17.86 4.09
N TRP A 522 -5.28 17.52 3.10
CA TRP A 522 -3.85 17.77 3.11
C TRP A 522 -3.57 19.26 3.13
N THR A 523 -3.00 19.73 4.23
CA THR A 523 -2.55 21.13 4.36
C THR A 523 -1.04 21.27 4.15
N GLY A 524 -0.40 20.17 3.75
CA GLY A 524 1.03 20.02 3.50
C GLY A 524 1.68 19.04 4.49
N THR A 525 2.98 18.83 4.33
CA THR A 525 3.83 17.97 5.18
C THR A 525 3.79 18.18 6.71
N GLY A 526 3.17 19.22 7.25
CA GLY A 526 2.91 19.39 8.68
C GLY A 526 1.97 18.33 9.25
N ASP A 527 1.14 17.74 8.39
CA ASP A 527 0.23 16.63 8.71
C ASP A 527 0.98 15.30 8.95
N LEU A 528 2.26 15.20 8.52
CA LEU A 528 3.15 14.06 8.82
C LEU A 528 3.38 13.84 10.32
N THR A 529 3.32 14.92 11.11
CA THR A 529 3.45 14.85 12.58
C THR A 529 2.20 14.30 13.28
N GLN A 530 1.11 14.10 12.54
CA GLN A 530 -0.17 13.60 13.03
C GLN A 530 -0.46 12.15 12.58
N ILE A 531 0.39 11.58 11.71
CA ILE A 531 0.17 10.27 11.11
C ILE A 531 0.70 9.16 12.05
N ASN A 532 -0.20 8.23 12.37
CA ASN A 532 -0.04 7.12 13.32
C ASN A 532 1.26 6.32 13.12
N GLN A 533 2.16 6.39 14.10
CA GLN A 533 3.15 5.34 14.34
C GLN A 533 2.68 4.58 15.59
N SER A 534 1.94 3.49 15.42
CA SER A 534 1.61 2.60 16.53
C SER A 534 2.52 1.37 16.48
N ASN A 535 3.24 1.18 17.59
CA ASN A 535 4.13 0.07 17.94
C ASN A 535 5.54 0.08 17.31
N GLU A 536 6.44 0.68 18.10
CA GLU A 536 7.91 0.57 18.15
C GLU A 536 8.78 1.51 17.30
N THR A 537 9.85 1.95 17.98
CA THR A 537 10.80 3.05 17.77
C THR A 537 10.28 4.46 18.10
N PRO A 538 10.72 5.08 19.22
CA PRO A 538 10.32 6.44 19.62
C PRO A 538 10.99 7.52 18.74
N VAL A 539 10.57 7.62 17.48
CA VAL A 539 11.07 8.62 16.52
C VAL A 539 9.94 9.37 15.80
N ILE A 540 10.18 10.64 15.46
CA ILE A 540 9.36 11.37 14.50
C ILE A 540 9.97 11.15 13.12
N ASN A 541 9.17 10.64 12.18
CA ASN A 541 9.60 10.44 10.81
C ASN A 541 9.38 11.72 9.99
N LEU A 542 10.46 12.42 9.67
CA LEU A 542 10.45 13.55 8.74
C LEU A 542 11.13 13.21 7.41
N SER A 543 11.30 11.92 7.08
CA SER A 543 11.99 11.51 5.85
C SER A 543 11.30 11.97 4.57
N SER A 544 10.01 12.31 4.63
CA SER A 544 9.27 12.92 3.52
C SER A 544 9.41 14.45 3.44
N LEU A 545 10.06 15.12 4.41
CA LEU A 545 10.42 16.54 4.31
C LEU A 545 11.69 16.74 3.50
N THR A 546 11.68 17.78 2.67
CA THR A 546 12.86 18.21 1.91
C THR A 546 13.62 19.32 2.65
N ALA A 547 14.87 19.59 2.25
CA ALA A 547 15.65 20.70 2.80
C ALA A 547 15.06 22.10 2.51
N ALA A 548 14.10 22.20 1.58
CA ALA A 548 13.40 23.45 1.25
C ALA A 548 12.10 23.63 2.04
N GLN A 549 11.60 22.59 2.70
CA GLN A 549 10.37 22.62 3.51
C GLN A 549 10.71 22.79 4.99
N SER A 550 9.84 23.49 5.72
CA SER A 550 10.00 23.65 7.16
C SER A 550 8.68 23.46 7.93
N ILE A 551 8.73 22.73 9.04
CA ILE A 551 7.60 22.59 9.97
C ILE A 551 7.80 23.56 11.13
N THR A 552 6.79 24.37 11.42
CA THR A 552 6.78 25.26 12.60
C THR A 552 5.68 24.84 13.58
N GLY A 553 5.98 24.92 14.87
CA GLY A 553 5.02 24.53 15.90
C GLY A 553 5.52 24.78 17.31
N GLN A 554 4.77 24.27 18.28
CA GLN A 554 5.10 24.28 19.70
C GLN A 554 5.32 22.87 20.22
N ALA A 555 6.42 22.67 20.93
CA ALA A 555 6.65 21.47 21.74
C ALA A 555 6.37 21.81 23.21
N SER A 556 5.59 20.97 23.89
CA SER A 556 5.28 21.05 25.31
C SER A 556 6.03 19.94 26.04
N PHE A 557 6.76 20.30 27.09
CA PHE A 557 7.50 19.37 27.94
C PHE A 557 6.89 19.45 29.34
N LYS A 558 6.29 18.35 29.80
CA LYS A 558 5.64 18.26 31.10
C LYS A 558 6.28 17.14 31.90
N THR A 559 6.93 17.47 33.00
CA THR A 559 7.30 16.49 34.02
C THR A 559 6.06 16.16 34.84
N ASP A 560 5.65 14.90 34.92
CA ASP A 560 4.58 14.52 35.85
C ASP A 560 5.15 14.31 37.26
N VAL A 561 4.36 14.67 38.26
CA VAL A 561 4.70 14.43 39.66
C VAL A 561 3.44 13.89 40.31
N ASP A 562 2.95 12.78 39.79
CA ASP A 562 1.98 12.01 40.55
C ASP A 562 2.69 11.53 41.82
N GLY A 563 2.04 11.75 42.97
CA GLY A 563 2.68 11.74 44.29
C GLY A 563 3.32 10.43 44.76
N ASN A 564 3.50 9.45 43.87
CA ASN A 564 4.30 8.25 44.06
C ASN A 564 5.72 8.36 43.47
N ASP A 565 5.98 9.24 42.48
CA ASP A 565 7.30 9.37 41.84
C ASP A 565 8.12 10.57 42.33
N ALA A 566 8.71 10.39 43.50
CA ALA A 566 9.53 11.39 44.17
C ALA A 566 10.97 11.53 43.58
N ALA A 567 11.26 10.86 42.47
CA ALA A 567 12.62 10.71 41.94
C ALA A 567 13.19 12.03 41.37
N PHE A 568 12.40 12.80 40.62
CA PHE A 568 12.82 14.10 40.06
C PHE A 568 12.55 15.28 40.99
N SER A 569 11.55 15.17 41.87
CA SER A 569 11.14 16.27 42.77
C SER A 569 12.05 16.47 43.98
N SER A 570 12.90 15.49 44.31
CA SER A 570 13.73 15.51 45.53
C SER A 570 15.16 16.03 45.35
N SER A 571 15.69 16.08 44.12
CA SER A 571 17.07 16.54 43.85
C SER A 571 17.17 18.05 43.59
N GLY A 572 16.11 18.70 43.10
CA GLY A 572 16.12 20.13 42.77
C GLY A 572 17.03 20.49 41.58
N GLU A 573 17.49 19.50 40.83
CA GLU A 573 18.31 19.66 39.62
C GLU A 573 17.41 19.74 38.37
N ASP A 574 17.80 20.55 37.40
CA ASP A 574 17.05 20.69 36.14
C ASP A 574 17.33 19.50 35.22
N LEU A 575 16.26 18.95 34.62
CA LEU A 575 16.35 17.99 33.52
C LEU A 575 16.72 18.73 32.25
N ILE A 576 17.70 18.24 31.50
CA ILE A 576 18.00 18.74 30.16
C ILE A 576 17.45 17.73 29.16
N THR A 577 16.45 18.13 28.39
CA THR A 577 15.82 17.27 27.37
C THR A 577 15.90 17.91 26.00
N GLY A 578 15.72 17.11 24.97
CA GLY A 578 15.58 17.61 23.62
C GLY A 578 15.53 16.50 22.58
N PHE A 579 15.72 16.90 21.33
CA PHE A 579 15.75 16.00 20.19
C PHE A 579 17.07 16.11 19.46
N TYR A 580 17.57 14.95 19.04
CA TYR A 580 18.66 14.84 18.09
C TYR A 580 18.16 14.19 16.80
N LYS A 581 18.85 14.52 15.72
CA LYS A 581 18.55 14.12 14.36
C LYS A 581 19.25 12.79 14.11
N THR A 582 18.49 11.83 13.64
CA THR A 582 18.99 10.53 13.20
C THR A 582 18.79 10.40 11.69
N VAL A 583 19.71 9.70 11.05
CA VAL A 583 19.68 9.50 9.59
C VAL A 583 18.66 8.45 9.17
N ASP A 584 18.16 7.66 10.12
CA ASP A 584 17.13 6.65 9.92
C ASP A 584 16.34 6.37 11.21
N GLN A 585 15.29 5.57 11.07
CA GLN A 585 14.46 5.07 12.17
C GLN A 585 15.21 4.14 13.14
N TYR A 586 16.46 3.75 12.86
CA TYR A 586 17.26 2.88 13.73
C TYR A 586 18.27 3.67 14.56
N GLY A 587 18.17 4.99 14.57
CA GLY A 587 18.91 5.85 15.47
C GLY A 587 20.31 6.22 15.03
N ALA A 588 20.71 5.94 13.80
CA ALA A 588 22.06 6.29 13.39
C ALA A 588 22.28 7.80 13.29
N VAL A 589 23.51 8.24 13.54
CA VAL A 589 23.91 9.65 13.54
C VAL A 589 25.15 9.86 12.67
N LEU A 590 25.43 11.10 12.27
CA LEU A 590 26.64 11.43 11.51
C LEU A 590 27.72 12.02 12.42
N ASP A 591 28.95 11.53 12.30
CA ASP A 591 30.12 12.14 12.93
C ASP A 591 30.52 13.46 12.23
N ALA A 592 31.51 14.17 12.80
CA ALA A 592 31.98 15.46 12.26
C ALA A 592 32.58 15.37 10.84
N THR A 593 32.86 14.16 10.34
CA THR A 593 33.36 13.89 8.99
C THR A 593 32.27 13.35 8.05
N GLY A 594 31.03 13.23 8.54
CA GLY A 594 29.90 12.71 7.78
C GLY A 594 29.80 11.19 7.75
N ASN A 595 30.56 10.45 8.57
CA ASN A 595 30.40 9.00 8.66
C ASN A 595 29.25 8.64 9.60
N ARG A 596 28.52 7.59 9.22
CA ARG A 596 27.42 7.05 10.02
C ARG A 596 27.94 6.28 11.24
N VAL A 597 27.37 6.55 12.41
CA VAL A 597 27.63 5.87 13.69
C VAL A 597 26.31 5.36 14.26
N LEU A 598 26.29 4.10 14.66
CA LEU A 598 25.09 3.39 15.14
C LEU A 598 24.95 3.42 16.67
N PRO A 599 23.72 3.31 17.20
CA PRO A 599 23.50 3.00 18.62
C PRO A 599 24.36 1.80 19.07
N GLY A 600 24.96 1.91 20.24
CA GLY A 600 25.87 0.89 20.81
C GLY A 600 27.30 0.90 20.27
N GLU A 601 27.61 1.68 19.21
CA GLU A 601 28.99 1.89 18.78
C GLU A 601 29.73 2.87 19.70
N SER A 602 31.03 2.67 19.84
CA SER A 602 31.87 3.53 20.68
C SER A 602 31.83 4.98 20.20
N GLY A 603 31.51 5.90 21.10
CA GLY A 603 31.41 7.34 20.80
C GLY A 603 30.03 7.78 20.28
N TYR A 604 29.07 6.87 20.10
CA TYR A 604 27.71 7.22 19.66
C TYR A 604 27.10 8.33 20.51
N ALA A 605 27.12 8.18 21.84
CA ALA A 605 26.50 9.14 22.75
C ALA A 605 27.05 10.56 22.57
N GLU A 606 28.38 10.72 22.45
CA GLU A 606 29.02 12.03 22.24
C GLU A 606 28.67 12.64 20.88
N ILE A 607 28.50 11.80 19.86
CA ILE A 607 28.19 12.23 18.49
C ILE A 607 26.71 12.60 18.37
N ALA A 608 25.81 11.83 18.98
CA ALA A 608 24.37 12.06 18.94
C ALA A 608 23.97 13.43 19.51
N ILE A 609 24.59 13.85 20.61
CA ILE A 609 24.35 15.17 21.21
C ILE A 609 25.32 16.25 20.71
N SER A 610 26.08 15.99 19.65
CA SER A 610 26.94 17.00 19.05
C SER A 610 26.10 18.06 18.34
N SER A 611 26.64 19.27 18.21
CA SER A 611 25.94 20.41 17.58
C SER A 611 25.47 20.16 16.15
N ASN A 612 26.03 19.16 15.46
CA ASN A 612 25.62 18.80 14.10
C ASN A 612 24.33 17.96 14.07
N ASN A 613 24.08 17.21 15.13
CA ASN A 613 22.93 16.31 15.25
C ASN A 613 21.86 16.89 16.18
N LEU A 614 22.16 17.88 17.03
CA LEU A 614 21.13 18.54 17.82
C LEU A 614 20.16 19.34 16.96
N THR A 615 18.89 19.32 17.38
CA THR A 615 17.82 20.06 16.71
C THR A 615 17.71 21.47 17.27
N GLU A 616 17.76 22.49 16.42
CA GLU A 616 17.61 23.88 16.85
C GLU A 616 16.19 24.13 17.40
N GLY A 617 16.07 24.87 18.50
CA GLY A 617 14.79 25.14 19.18
C GLY A 617 14.24 23.96 20.01
N LEU A 618 14.70 22.73 19.74
CA LEU A 618 14.27 21.51 20.44
C LEU A 618 15.41 20.78 21.16
N SER A 619 16.57 21.42 21.32
CA SER A 619 17.70 20.86 22.07
C SER A 619 17.98 21.63 23.34
N ASN A 620 18.50 20.95 24.35
CA ASN A 620 18.94 21.51 25.62
C ASN A 620 17.85 22.30 26.37
N ILE A 621 16.61 21.83 26.32
CA ILE A 621 15.48 22.42 27.03
C ILE A 621 15.58 21.99 28.49
N SER A 622 15.69 23.00 29.36
CA SER A 622 15.76 22.80 30.79
C SER A 622 14.34 22.79 31.37
N THR A 623 13.96 21.69 32.01
CA THR A 623 12.68 21.56 32.73
C THR A 623 12.96 21.30 34.21
N SER A 624 12.39 22.12 35.09
CA SER A 624 12.36 21.83 36.53
C SER A 624 11.29 20.79 36.84
N ALA A 625 11.44 20.03 37.93
CA ALA A 625 10.59 18.92 38.36
C ALA A 625 9.11 19.22 38.71
N SER A 626 8.46 20.23 38.11
CA SER A 626 7.02 20.53 38.28
C SER A 626 6.46 21.53 37.26
N ASN A 627 7.10 21.70 36.09
CA ASN A 627 6.73 22.76 35.15
C ASN A 627 6.39 22.24 33.76
N ASN A 628 5.46 22.94 33.11
CA ASN A 628 5.23 22.84 31.67
C ASN A 628 6.09 23.90 30.97
N VAL A 629 6.97 23.47 30.08
CA VAL A 629 7.77 24.35 29.23
C VAL A 629 7.28 24.21 27.79
N ASN A 630 6.87 25.32 27.19
CA ASN A 630 6.53 25.39 25.78
C ASN A 630 7.68 26.02 25.00
N ASN A 631 8.07 25.41 23.90
CA ASN A 631 9.11 25.94 23.02
C ASN A 631 8.65 25.97 21.58
N ASP A 632 8.88 27.09 20.90
CA ASP A 632 8.61 27.21 19.48
C ASP A 632 9.75 26.54 18.70
N PHE A 633 9.43 25.82 17.65
CA PHE A 633 10.43 25.14 16.84
C PHE A 633 10.26 25.40 15.35
N THR A 634 11.35 25.19 14.61
CA THR A 634 11.35 25.09 13.16
C THR A 634 12.22 23.91 12.77
N LEU A 635 11.62 22.93 12.10
CA LEU A 635 12.31 21.73 11.62
C LEU A 635 12.47 21.85 10.11
N SER A 636 13.68 21.65 9.60
CA SER A 636 13.98 21.64 8.18
C SER A 636 14.91 20.47 7.85
N GLY A 637 14.61 19.72 6.78
CA GLY A 637 15.44 18.61 6.32
C GLY A 637 14.79 17.22 6.42
N SER A 638 15.44 16.23 5.79
CA SER A 638 14.95 14.87 5.55
C SER A 638 15.46 13.84 6.58
N GLU A 639 15.11 14.01 7.85
CA GLU A 639 15.70 13.22 8.95
C GLU A 639 14.63 12.65 9.89
N TYR A 640 15.07 11.80 10.82
CA TYR A 640 14.24 11.34 11.93
C TYR A 640 14.62 12.08 13.20
N LEU A 641 13.67 12.36 14.09
CA LEU A 641 13.97 12.98 15.37
C LEU A 641 13.75 11.98 16.50
N ALA A 642 14.74 11.85 17.37
CA ALA A 642 14.70 10.99 18.54
C ALA A 642 14.88 11.83 19.82
N PRO A 643 14.12 11.55 20.89
CA PRO A 643 14.28 12.24 22.16
C PRO A 643 15.53 11.78 22.93
N TYR A 644 16.05 12.68 23.77
CA TYR A 644 17.06 12.37 24.77
C TYR A 644 16.78 13.12 26.07
N VAL A 645 17.28 12.60 27.19
CA VAL A 645 17.26 13.22 28.52
C VAL A 645 18.64 13.15 29.15
N ILE A 646 19.03 14.22 29.84
CA ILE A 646 20.23 14.31 30.68
C ILE A 646 19.79 14.67 32.10
N PHE A 647 20.23 13.89 33.07
CA PHE A 647 19.93 14.04 34.48
C PHE A 647 21.11 13.51 35.31
N ASP A 648 21.56 14.30 36.28
CA ASP A 648 22.71 13.96 37.14
C ASP A 648 23.99 13.54 36.39
N GLY A 649 24.19 14.09 35.18
CA GLY A 649 25.36 13.80 34.33
C GLY A 649 25.28 12.53 33.51
N GLU A 650 24.22 11.72 33.67
CA GLU A 650 23.90 10.57 32.82
C GLU A 650 22.99 11.00 31.67
N ILE A 651 23.12 10.32 30.53
CA ILE A 651 22.35 10.59 29.30
C ILE A 651 21.58 9.32 28.92
N TRP A 652 20.29 9.47 28.68
CA TRP A 652 19.43 8.41 28.14
C TRP A 652 18.92 8.79 26.77
N PHE A 653 18.91 7.79 25.89
CA PHE A 653 18.50 7.89 24.51
C PHE A 653 17.29 7.02 24.24
N ALA A 654 16.55 7.39 23.20
CA ALA A 654 15.39 6.67 22.70
C ALA A 654 15.67 5.24 22.18
N PHE A 655 16.96 4.88 21.99
CA PHE A 655 17.35 3.56 21.48
C PHE A 655 18.04 2.78 22.59
N GLN A 656 17.50 1.60 22.91
CA GLN A 656 18.00 0.70 23.95
C GLN A 656 19.51 0.47 23.85
N GLU A 657 20.04 0.23 22.64
CA GLU A 657 21.45 -0.08 22.41
C GLU A 657 22.38 1.13 22.61
N ALA A 658 21.85 2.35 22.57
CA ALA A 658 22.62 3.55 22.88
C ALA A 658 22.86 3.73 24.39
N ASN A 659 22.07 3.05 25.22
CA ASN A 659 22.13 3.15 26.67
C ASN A 659 23.09 2.10 27.24
N SER A 660 23.89 2.50 28.23
CA SER A 660 24.94 1.63 28.80
C SER A 660 24.38 0.42 29.57
N ASP A 661 23.15 0.53 30.05
CA ASP A 661 22.39 -0.51 30.73
C ASP A 661 21.59 -1.41 29.77
N GLN A 662 21.53 -1.06 28.48
CA GLN A 662 20.70 -1.71 27.48
C GLN A 662 19.23 -1.79 27.90
N VAL A 663 18.69 -0.73 28.52
CA VAL A 663 17.27 -0.59 28.83
C VAL A 663 16.68 0.49 27.92
N ASP A 664 15.43 0.29 27.51
CA ASP A 664 14.66 1.33 26.83
C ASP A 664 14.01 2.23 27.87
N HIS A 665 14.20 3.54 27.72
CA HIS A 665 13.74 4.57 28.66
C HIS A 665 12.69 5.49 28.04
N PHE A 666 12.37 5.31 26.75
CA PHE A 666 11.37 6.10 26.05
C PHE A 666 10.32 5.22 25.39
N GLN A 667 9.06 5.65 25.47
CA GLN A 667 7.97 5.01 24.76
C GLN A 667 7.17 6.06 23.98
N LEU A 668 6.68 5.67 22.81
CA LEU A 668 5.70 6.46 22.09
C LEU A 668 4.32 6.23 22.70
N LEU A 669 3.71 7.27 23.24
CA LEU A 669 2.39 7.19 23.90
C LEU A 669 1.25 7.55 22.94
N SER A 670 1.51 8.37 21.92
CA SER A 670 0.63 8.64 20.78
C SER A 670 1.43 9.29 19.64
N ALA A 671 0.79 9.56 18.48
CA ALA A 671 1.45 10.05 17.25
C ALA A 671 2.39 11.25 17.44
N ASN A 672 2.13 12.11 18.42
CA ASN A 672 2.89 13.32 18.71
C ASN A 672 3.31 13.42 20.18
N THR A 673 3.30 12.30 20.93
CA THR A 673 3.60 12.30 22.36
C THR A 673 4.54 11.17 22.75
N PHE A 674 5.64 11.53 23.41
CA PHE A 674 6.65 10.63 23.94
C PHE A 674 6.57 10.62 25.46
N GLY A 675 6.63 9.44 26.04
CA GLY A 675 6.80 9.20 27.46
C GLY A 675 8.24 8.78 27.74
N PHE A 676 8.77 9.25 28.86
CA PHE A 676 10.06 8.84 29.39
C PHE A 676 9.86 8.24 30.77
N GLU A 677 10.67 7.24 31.10
CA GLU A 677 10.65 6.57 32.39
C GLU A 677 12.06 6.37 32.93
N ARG A 678 12.25 6.63 34.22
CA ARG A 678 13.53 6.44 34.89
C ARG A 678 13.60 5.09 35.61
N MET A 679 13.94 4.06 34.85
CA MET A 679 13.96 2.64 35.24
C MET A 679 14.93 2.22 36.39
N VAL A 680 15.48 3.14 37.19
CA VAL A 680 16.41 2.88 38.30
C VAL A 680 15.73 3.09 39.66
N ASP A 681 15.56 2.00 40.41
CA ASP A 681 15.05 1.93 41.81
C ASP A 681 13.58 2.34 42.05
N GLY A 682 12.64 1.55 41.52
CA GLY A 682 11.24 1.51 42.03
C GLY A 682 10.12 1.80 41.03
N ASP A 683 10.45 1.92 39.76
CA ASP A 683 9.56 2.44 38.70
C ASP A 683 8.40 1.50 38.30
N ASP A 684 7.32 2.09 37.77
CA ASP A 684 6.03 1.44 37.57
C ASP A 684 5.68 1.06 36.11
N GLN A 685 6.58 1.33 35.17
CA GLN A 685 6.50 0.99 33.75
C GLN A 685 5.37 1.70 32.98
N ASN A 686 5.00 2.90 33.42
CA ASN A 686 3.93 3.68 32.82
C ASN A 686 4.39 4.81 31.87
N PHE A 687 5.70 5.11 31.81
CA PHE A 687 6.31 6.17 30.99
C PHE A 687 5.73 7.58 31.14
N ASP A 688 5.34 7.96 32.37
CA ASP A 688 4.75 9.28 32.64
C ASP A 688 5.64 10.30 33.36
N ASP A 689 6.88 9.94 33.74
CA ASP A 689 7.83 10.83 34.43
C ASP A 689 8.10 12.13 33.66
N LEU A 690 8.27 12.02 32.35
CA LEU A 690 8.38 13.15 31.43
C LEU A 690 7.60 12.88 30.16
N ILE A 691 6.62 13.74 29.90
CA ILE A 691 5.80 13.75 28.70
C ILE A 691 6.27 14.87 27.77
N ILE A 692 6.54 14.51 26.52
CA ILE A 692 6.91 15.45 25.46
C ILE A 692 5.85 15.39 24.38
N SER A 693 5.16 16.50 24.11
CA SER A 693 4.09 16.56 23.10
C SER A 693 4.32 17.66 22.06
N PHE A 694 3.96 17.40 20.81
CA PHE A 694 4.10 18.34 19.69
C PHE A 694 2.75 18.86 19.19
N LYS A 695 2.70 20.14 18.86
CA LYS A 695 1.57 20.78 18.17
C LYS A 695 2.09 21.57 16.98
N SER A 696 1.80 21.10 15.78
CA SER A 696 2.12 21.81 14.53
C SER A 696 1.09 22.91 14.28
N GLU A 697 1.53 24.10 13.82
CA GLU A 697 0.63 25.21 13.51
C GLU A 697 0.69 25.65 12.03
N SER A 698 1.77 25.35 11.28
CA SER A 698 1.88 25.62 9.82
C SER A 698 3.22 25.21 9.20
N ILE A 699 3.24 25.01 7.87
CA ILE A 699 4.44 24.94 7.02
C ILE A 699 4.61 26.30 6.33
N ILE A 700 5.85 26.79 6.21
CA ILE A 700 6.19 28.03 5.48
C ILE A 700 7.12 27.71 4.32
#